data_AF-A0A8B8L5I5-F1
#
_entry.id   AF-A0A8B8L5I5-F1
#
_cell.length_a   1.000
_cell.length_b   1.000
_cell.length_c   1.000
_cell.angle_alpha   90.00
_cell.angle_beta   90.00
_cell.angle_gamma   90.00
#
_symmetry.space_group_name_H-M   'P 1'
#
loop_
_entity.id
_entity.type
_entity.pdbx_description
1 polymer ?
#
loop_
_entity_poly.entity_id
_entity_poly.type
_entity_poly.pdbx_seq_one_letter_code
_entity_poly.pdbx_strand_id
1 'polypeptide(L)'
;MADTVVSSLLQNLSQLLGDEFKLLSGVKDRINSLRNDLRFIDIFLKRSMGNRNDELVKEVVNQIRDVAFKAEDVVDIYVARIAEHRSRNTVSKLFHLKERFMVLHEVNDEIEKIKNRIEEIYKNRERYCITERASTGEDVDAIAAAESLRERRKDVEEKDVVGFVNDLNFVIKKLVEEGDSGRKVASIIGMGGLGKTTFARKIYNNEQVKNCFPLRAWGYVSNDYRARELLLSLLKCLLSISEYDGLFKKKEDEVEDIAGSEEKLKTKVRECLKGKKYLVVLDDIWKIEVWNSIEDAFPDDDDGSVGRILITSREMEVANYVGTVSPYHLPFLNVEESWHLFSKKVFRGNECPSDLEPLGRSIVETCKGLPLAIVVLAGHASKKEKSVREWTRIKKITWDLTQDKMKVMDILKLSYDSLPQRLKPCFLYFGIYPEDYEIRARDVIQMWIAEGFIQPQEARIQGAAEPEDVAEYYLDELVDRSLVQVASRKSDGRVKTCQIHDLLRDLCISESKSEKFMEVCRDPNDMDTVSNANPRRLSIQCKEWSNFSTNNLNQLCTRSLFFFSEGEMFREDVRLESFKLARVICSNTERYYYNSALMIDFKKMIHLRYLRIDARAISIPASVRNLRNLETLDVRGAEMVSNEIWKLKRLKHLYIRNVEKIQVLPKSQRKIKGNLQTLLLRCYKSEDLVSLLNNDIFPRLRNLVLFSEDYFRHEPLPSLNHLPNLHSLKINNSQELPSDANVFPSNLTKITLHGFMQPGNVLIFLKNMKTVGQLASLQILKLKVDIRTDFNVGAGEFPRLKVFQMSKMRVRSWTLEKGAMPCLQNLVIENCDKLEEIPEELWSLTTLREVQLSNANKRLADRLRSVELKNGCKLILSELSPKKRI
;
A
#
# COMPACT_ATOMS: atom_id res chain seq x y z
N MET A 1 15.96 0.94 17.81
CA MET A 1 14.54 1.31 18.05
C MET A 1 14.11 1.23 19.53
N ALA A 2 15.02 1.03 20.49
CA ALA A 2 14.64 0.98 21.91
C ALA A 2 13.88 2.24 22.38
N ASP A 3 14.26 3.40 21.86
CA ASP A 3 13.65 4.70 22.14
C ASP A 3 12.16 4.72 21.77
N THR A 4 11.83 4.26 20.56
CA THR A 4 10.44 4.20 20.09
C THR A 4 9.60 3.25 20.95
N VAL A 5 10.16 2.11 21.34
CA VAL A 5 9.48 1.12 22.20
C VAL A 5 9.21 1.70 23.59
N VAL A 6 10.22 2.32 24.21
CA VAL A 6 10.10 2.92 25.54
C VAL A 6 9.10 4.09 25.51
N SER A 7 9.19 4.98 24.52
CA SER A 7 8.25 6.09 24.35
C SER A 7 6.80 5.61 24.18
N SER A 8 6.59 4.58 23.33
CA SER A 8 5.27 3.97 23.13
C SER A 8 4.73 3.33 24.41
N LEU A 9 5.57 2.56 25.12
CA LEU A 9 5.20 1.95 26.40
C LEU A 9 4.84 3.02 27.45
N LEU A 10 5.65 4.07 27.58
CA LEU A 10 5.38 5.19 28.50
C LEU A 10 4.03 5.84 28.22
N GLN A 11 3.67 6.03 26.95
CA GLN A 11 2.38 6.58 26.56
C GLN A 11 1.24 5.63 26.91
N ASN A 12 1.38 4.34 26.58
CA ASN A 12 0.39 3.31 26.91
C ASN A 12 0.16 3.22 28.42
N LEU A 13 1.22 3.21 29.22
CA LEU A 13 1.12 3.23 30.69
C LEU A 13 0.45 4.51 31.20
N SER A 14 0.76 5.66 30.60
CA SER A 14 0.13 6.93 30.95
C SER A 14 -1.38 6.90 30.68
N GLN A 15 -1.78 6.33 29.54
CA GLN A 15 -3.19 6.19 29.16
C GLN A 15 -3.92 5.20 30.08
N LEU A 16 -3.30 4.05 30.37
CA LEU A 16 -3.86 3.04 31.28
C LEU A 16 -4.07 3.59 32.69
N LEU A 17 -3.13 4.39 33.21
CA LEU A 17 -3.23 5.02 34.53
C LEU A 17 -4.31 6.12 34.57
N GLY A 18 -4.57 6.80 33.45
CA GLY A 18 -5.58 7.86 33.35
C GLY A 18 -6.98 7.33 33.05
N ASP A 19 -7.17 6.74 31.87
CA ASP A 19 -8.48 6.39 31.30
C ASP A 19 -9.03 5.07 31.86
N GLU A 20 -8.15 4.16 32.25
CA GLU A 20 -8.49 2.77 32.60
C GLU A 20 -8.03 2.38 34.01
N PHE A 21 -7.93 3.36 34.93
CA PHE A 21 -7.40 3.16 36.29
C PHE A 21 -8.03 1.97 37.04
N LYS A 22 -9.30 1.65 36.76
CA LYS A 22 -9.99 0.50 37.34
C LYS A 22 -9.29 -0.81 36.99
N LEU A 23 -8.76 -0.97 35.77
CA LEU A 23 -8.09 -2.21 35.34
C LEU A 23 -6.79 -2.46 36.13
N LEU A 24 -6.17 -1.43 36.70
CA LEU A 24 -4.91 -1.53 37.43
C LEU A 24 -5.06 -1.75 38.95
N SER A 25 -6.27 -2.07 39.40
CA SER A 25 -6.57 -2.29 40.82
C SER A 25 -5.70 -3.41 41.40
N GLY A 26 -4.78 -3.07 42.32
CA GLY A 26 -3.87 -4.01 43.00
C GLY A 26 -2.42 -4.00 42.49
N VAL A 27 -2.14 -3.35 41.35
CA VAL A 27 -0.77 -3.22 40.79
C VAL A 27 -0.38 -1.78 40.44
N LYS A 28 -1.29 -0.82 40.67
CA LYS A 28 -1.17 0.59 40.27
C LYS A 28 0.16 1.21 40.69
N ASP A 29 0.56 1.05 41.95
CA ASP A 29 1.75 1.71 42.48
C ASP A 29 3.03 1.12 41.85
N ARG A 30 3.05 -0.19 41.59
CA ARG A 30 4.16 -0.85 40.88
C ARG A 30 4.25 -0.41 39.42
N ILE A 31 3.12 -0.31 38.72
CA ILE A 31 3.08 0.20 37.34
C ILE A 31 3.52 1.67 37.29
N ASN A 32 3.12 2.49 38.27
CA ASN A 32 3.54 3.88 38.35
C ASN A 32 5.05 4.00 38.65
N SER A 33 5.59 3.12 39.50
CA SER A 33 7.05 3.01 39.71
C SER A 33 7.77 2.64 38.42
N LEU A 34 7.33 1.59 37.72
CA LEU A 34 7.92 1.16 36.45
C LEU A 34 7.88 2.28 35.40
N ARG A 35 6.78 3.04 35.33
CA ARG A 35 6.67 4.22 34.47
C ARG A 35 7.71 5.28 34.79
N ASN A 36 8.03 5.50 36.07
CA ASN A 36 9.07 6.46 36.46
C ASN A 36 10.45 5.97 36.01
N ASP A 37 10.77 4.69 36.19
CA ASP A 37 12.04 4.10 35.75
C ASP A 37 12.22 4.21 34.22
N LEU A 38 11.14 3.92 33.48
CA LEU A 38 11.11 4.06 32.01
C LEU A 38 11.31 5.50 31.53
N ARG A 39 10.91 6.52 32.31
CA ARG A 39 11.16 7.94 31.96
C ARG A 39 12.65 8.26 32.00
N PHE A 40 13.37 7.75 32.99
CA PHE A 40 14.83 7.94 33.05
C PHE A 40 15.52 7.22 31.89
N ILE A 41 15.05 6.01 31.55
CA ILE A 41 15.51 5.26 30.37
C ILE A 41 15.26 6.05 29.08
N ASP A 42 14.09 6.65 28.90
CA ASP A 42 13.76 7.45 27.71
C ASP A 42 14.72 8.64 27.54
N ILE A 43 15.04 9.34 28.64
CA ILE A 43 16.02 10.43 28.65
C ILE A 43 17.41 9.91 28.26
N PHE A 44 17.84 8.78 28.81
CA PHE A 44 19.12 8.15 28.48
C PHE A 44 19.20 7.76 26.99
N LEU A 45 18.15 7.14 26.45
CA LEU A 45 18.09 6.73 25.05
C LEU A 45 18.17 7.91 24.09
N LYS A 46 17.54 9.05 24.46
CA LYS A 46 17.66 10.31 23.71
C LYS A 46 19.07 10.88 23.72
N ARG A 47 19.78 10.81 24.86
CA ARG A 47 21.15 11.34 24.99
C ARG A 47 22.21 10.47 24.30
N SER A 48 21.98 9.16 24.24
CA SER A 48 22.90 8.17 23.64
C SER A 48 22.82 8.07 22.11
N MET A 49 21.90 8.78 21.45
CA MET A 49 21.65 8.67 20.00
C MET A 49 22.90 8.91 19.13
N GLY A 50 23.77 9.85 19.51
CA GLY A 50 24.98 10.20 18.75
C GLY A 50 26.15 9.21 18.90
N ASN A 51 26.10 8.32 19.89
CA ASN A 51 27.18 7.38 20.24
C ASN A 51 26.82 5.92 19.93
N ARG A 52 25.78 5.67 19.12
CA ARG A 52 25.34 4.31 18.78
C ARG A 52 26.35 3.49 17.99
N ASN A 53 27.53 4.03 17.65
CA ASN A 53 28.62 3.25 17.05
C ASN A 53 29.47 2.54 18.12
N ASP A 54 29.42 2.99 19.37
CA ASP A 54 30.08 2.34 20.51
C ASP A 54 29.36 1.01 20.85
N GLU A 55 30.12 -0.08 20.87
CA GLU A 55 29.62 -1.43 21.09
C GLU A 55 28.99 -1.61 22.48
N LEU A 56 29.54 -0.96 23.51
CA LEU A 56 29.00 -1.00 24.86
C LEU A 56 27.69 -0.23 24.96
N VAL A 57 27.58 0.90 24.27
CA VAL A 57 26.32 1.67 24.18
C VAL A 57 25.26 0.85 23.44
N LYS A 58 25.61 0.19 22.33
CA LYS A 58 24.70 -0.70 21.60
C LYS A 58 24.16 -1.81 22.50
N GLU A 59 25.02 -2.44 23.29
CA GLU A 59 24.64 -3.53 24.19
C GLU A 59 23.67 -3.07 25.28
N VAL A 60 23.94 -1.92 25.92
CA VAL A 60 22.99 -1.33 26.90
C VAL A 60 21.64 -1.01 26.25
N VAL A 61 21.65 -0.42 25.04
CA VAL A 61 20.42 -0.12 24.29
C VAL A 61 19.65 -1.41 23.96
N ASN A 62 20.35 -2.51 23.65
CA ASN A 62 19.73 -3.82 23.40
C ASN A 62 19.05 -4.37 24.66
N GLN A 63 19.73 -4.34 25.81
CA GLN A 63 19.16 -4.82 27.07
C GLN A 63 17.94 -3.98 27.49
N ILE A 64 18.00 -2.66 27.31
CA ILE A 64 16.86 -1.77 27.54
C ILE A 64 15.68 -2.13 26.65
N ARG A 65 15.93 -2.41 25.36
CA ARG A 65 14.88 -2.83 24.40
C ARG A 65 14.16 -4.09 24.89
N ASP A 66 14.93 -5.10 25.30
CA ASP A 66 14.40 -6.38 25.77
C ASP A 66 13.57 -6.22 27.05
N VAL A 67 14.03 -5.38 27.98
CA VAL A 67 13.30 -5.05 29.20
C VAL A 67 11.99 -4.31 28.89
N ALA A 68 12.03 -3.32 28.00
CA ALA A 68 10.84 -2.56 27.61
C ALA A 68 9.79 -3.47 26.94
N PHE A 69 10.24 -4.38 26.07
CA PHE A 69 9.40 -5.40 25.46
C PHE A 69 8.75 -6.33 26.49
N LYS A 70 9.55 -6.85 27.42
CA LYS A 70 9.03 -7.72 28.49
C LYS A 70 8.03 -6.98 29.38
N ALA A 71 8.29 -5.72 29.70
CA ALA A 71 7.38 -4.86 30.46
C ALA A 71 6.04 -4.64 29.73
N GLU A 72 6.08 -4.36 28.44
CA GLU A 72 4.88 -4.22 27.62
C GLU A 72 4.03 -5.51 27.64
N ASP A 73 4.66 -6.68 27.53
CA ASP A 73 3.94 -7.96 27.52
C ASP A 73 3.30 -8.28 28.87
N VAL A 74 4.04 -8.09 29.98
CA VAL A 74 3.50 -8.33 31.33
C VAL A 74 2.27 -7.47 31.57
N VAL A 75 2.32 -6.19 31.19
CA VAL A 75 1.21 -5.25 31.34
C VAL A 75 0.03 -5.64 30.46
N ASP A 76 0.27 -5.94 29.18
CA ASP A 76 -0.82 -6.27 28.26
C ASP A 76 -1.46 -7.64 28.55
N ILE A 77 -0.68 -8.63 29.02
CA ILE A 77 -1.20 -9.92 29.50
C ILE A 77 -2.08 -9.70 30.73
N TYR A 78 -1.65 -8.87 31.67
CA TYR A 78 -2.43 -8.52 32.85
C TYR A 78 -3.77 -7.87 32.48
N VAL A 79 -3.74 -6.87 31.58
CA VAL A 79 -4.94 -6.19 31.06
C VAL A 79 -5.90 -7.20 30.41
N ALA A 80 -5.39 -8.13 29.60
CA ALA A 80 -6.18 -9.18 28.97
C ALA A 80 -6.85 -10.10 29.98
N ARG A 81 -6.10 -10.60 30.97
CA ARG A 81 -6.63 -11.50 32.01
C ARG A 81 -7.68 -10.80 32.88
N ILE A 82 -7.51 -9.52 33.21
CA ILE A 82 -8.52 -8.76 33.97
C ILE A 82 -9.78 -8.47 33.15
N ALA A 83 -9.61 -8.11 31.87
CA ALA A 83 -10.75 -7.89 30.99
C ALA A 83 -11.60 -9.17 30.85
N GLU A 84 -10.94 -10.33 30.72
CA GLU A 84 -11.58 -11.64 30.70
C GLU A 84 -12.35 -11.90 32.01
N HIS A 85 -11.71 -11.73 33.17
CA HIS A 85 -12.35 -11.92 34.48
C HIS A 85 -13.59 -11.02 34.68
N ARG A 86 -13.54 -9.77 34.19
CA ARG A 86 -14.69 -8.84 34.28
C ARG A 86 -15.87 -9.26 33.42
N SER A 87 -15.61 -9.94 32.30
CA SER A 87 -16.64 -10.42 31.37
C SER A 87 -17.40 -11.65 31.89
N ARG A 88 -16.90 -12.35 32.92
CA ARG A 88 -17.54 -13.53 33.53
C ARG A 88 -18.82 -13.17 34.31
N ASN A 89 -19.76 -14.10 34.40
CA ASN A 89 -20.99 -13.95 35.20
C ASN A 89 -20.69 -13.96 36.71
N THR A 90 -21.60 -13.43 37.54
CA THR A 90 -21.39 -13.19 38.98
C THR A 90 -20.96 -14.44 39.76
N VAL A 91 -21.58 -15.58 39.48
CA VAL A 91 -21.25 -16.87 40.11
C VAL A 91 -19.85 -17.35 39.72
N SER A 92 -19.51 -17.28 38.43
CA SER A 92 -18.17 -17.61 37.93
C SER A 92 -17.09 -16.69 38.52
N LYS A 93 -17.37 -15.40 38.72
CA LYS A 93 -16.44 -14.46 39.37
C LYS A 93 -16.07 -14.86 40.80
N LEU A 94 -16.98 -15.49 41.55
CA LEU A 94 -16.72 -15.97 42.92
C LEU A 94 -15.78 -17.19 42.92
N PHE A 95 -15.97 -18.13 41.99
CA PHE A 95 -15.13 -19.34 41.88
C PHE A 95 -13.71 -19.07 41.38
N HIS A 96 -13.47 -17.95 40.67
CA HIS A 96 -12.15 -17.60 40.10
C HIS A 96 -11.39 -16.50 40.87
N LEU A 97 -11.79 -16.17 42.11
CA LEU A 97 -11.06 -15.22 42.96
C LEU A 97 -9.61 -15.65 43.21
N LYS A 98 -9.37 -16.95 43.39
CA LYS A 98 -8.04 -17.54 43.55
C LYS A 98 -7.16 -17.34 42.30
N GLU A 99 -7.72 -17.54 41.10
CA GLU A 99 -7.03 -17.25 39.84
C GLU A 99 -6.65 -15.77 39.73
N ARG A 100 -7.57 -14.86 40.06
CA ARG A 100 -7.29 -13.43 40.03
C ARG A 100 -6.14 -13.04 40.96
N PHE A 101 -6.10 -13.63 42.15
CA PHE A 101 -5.01 -13.40 43.11
C PHE A 101 -3.67 -13.95 42.60
N MET A 102 -3.66 -15.16 42.01
CA MET A 102 -2.45 -15.73 41.39
C MET A 102 -1.93 -14.86 40.25
N VAL A 103 -2.81 -14.35 39.38
CA VAL A 103 -2.44 -13.44 38.28
C VAL A 103 -1.85 -12.12 38.81
N LEU A 104 -2.39 -11.58 39.91
CA LEU A 104 -1.84 -10.38 40.55
C LEU A 104 -0.42 -10.63 41.10
N HIS A 105 -0.21 -11.76 41.76
CA HIS A 105 1.11 -12.14 42.27
C HIS A 105 2.12 -12.35 41.14
N GLU A 106 1.78 -13.11 40.10
CA GLU A 106 2.65 -13.36 38.95
C GLU A 106 3.09 -12.06 38.28
N VAL A 107 2.16 -11.12 38.07
CA VAL A 107 2.48 -9.83 37.45
C VAL A 107 3.33 -8.95 38.37
N ASN A 108 3.06 -8.98 39.67
CA ASN A 108 3.89 -8.27 40.65
C ASN A 108 5.32 -8.80 40.67
N ASP A 109 5.51 -10.12 40.64
CA ASP A 109 6.82 -10.76 40.62
C ASP A 109 7.56 -10.47 39.31
N GLU A 110 6.87 -10.51 38.16
CA GLU A 110 7.48 -10.18 36.87
C GLU A 110 7.87 -8.69 36.77
N ILE A 111 7.06 -7.76 37.31
CA ILE A 111 7.44 -6.34 37.40
C ILE A 111 8.66 -6.16 38.29
N GLU A 112 8.76 -6.89 39.41
CA GLU A 112 9.93 -6.82 40.29
C GLU A 112 11.20 -7.32 39.60
N LYS A 113 11.12 -8.44 38.86
CA LYS A 113 12.23 -8.93 38.03
C LYS A 113 12.67 -7.91 36.98
N ILE A 114 11.71 -7.25 36.32
CA ILE A 114 11.99 -6.16 35.36
C ILE A 114 12.76 -5.04 36.04
N LYS A 115 12.32 -4.59 37.22
CA LYS A 115 13.00 -3.51 37.96
C LYS A 115 14.42 -3.91 38.37
N ASN A 116 14.61 -5.11 38.90
CA ASN A 116 15.93 -5.64 39.24
C ASN A 116 16.85 -5.68 38.02
N ARG A 117 16.31 -6.04 36.84
CA ARG A 117 17.07 -6.02 35.59
C ARG A 117 17.44 -4.61 35.15
N ILE A 118 16.55 -3.62 35.33
CA ILE A 118 16.86 -2.21 35.07
C ILE A 118 18.00 -1.74 35.98
N GLU A 119 17.95 -2.06 37.28
CA GLU A 119 19.03 -1.70 38.22
C GLU A 119 20.37 -2.34 37.84
N GLU A 120 20.38 -3.59 37.42
CA GLU A 120 21.57 -4.29 36.94
C GLU A 120 22.18 -3.60 35.71
N ILE A 121 21.34 -3.19 34.75
CA ILE A 121 21.78 -2.43 33.56
C ILE A 121 22.47 -1.13 33.99
N TYR A 122 21.90 -0.38 34.92
CA TYR A 122 22.51 0.86 35.42
C TYR A 122 23.82 0.62 36.17
N LYS A 123 23.90 -0.42 37.01
CA LYS A 123 25.14 -0.81 37.71
C LYS A 123 26.25 -1.21 36.73
N ASN A 124 25.92 -2.00 35.71
CA ASN A 124 26.86 -2.40 34.68
C ASN A 124 27.34 -1.19 33.88
N ARG A 125 26.42 -0.29 33.53
CA ARG A 125 26.77 0.95 32.84
C ARG A 125 27.79 1.79 33.61
N GLU A 126 27.59 1.95 34.92
CA GLU A 126 28.52 2.66 35.80
C GLU A 126 29.87 1.93 35.88
N ARG A 127 29.85 0.61 36.06
CA ARG A 127 31.04 -0.26 36.11
C ARG A 127 31.90 -0.19 34.86
N TYR A 128 31.29 -0.06 33.68
CA TYR A 128 31.99 0.02 32.39
C TYR A 128 32.22 1.46 31.89
N CYS A 129 32.03 2.47 32.74
CA CYS A 129 32.34 3.88 32.45
C CYS A 129 31.73 4.42 31.14
N ILE A 130 30.49 4.03 30.82
CA ILE A 130 29.82 4.42 29.58
C ILE A 130 29.44 5.92 29.66
N THR A 131 30.23 6.77 29.01
CA THR A 131 30.09 8.25 29.06
C THR A 131 29.15 8.80 28.00
N GLU A 132 28.24 9.69 28.42
CA GLU A 132 27.34 10.44 27.54
C GLU A 132 28.07 11.67 26.98
N ARG A 133 28.16 11.82 25.65
CA ARG A 133 28.45 13.13 25.06
C ARG A 133 27.14 13.73 24.58
N ALA A 134 26.85 14.96 25.01
CA ALA A 134 25.67 15.69 24.60
C ALA A 134 25.66 15.86 23.07
N SER A 135 24.59 15.39 22.43
CA SER A 135 24.27 15.80 21.06
C SER A 135 23.26 16.94 21.14
N THR A 136 23.51 18.00 20.37
CA THR A 136 22.53 19.06 20.11
C THR A 136 21.44 18.45 19.24
N GLY A 137 20.35 18.00 19.87
CA GLY A 137 19.17 17.53 19.18
C GLY A 137 18.47 18.71 18.50
N GLU A 138 18.77 18.93 17.23
CA GLU A 138 17.88 19.69 16.34
C GLU A 138 16.77 18.73 15.90
N ASP A 139 15.61 18.81 16.54
CA ASP A 139 14.37 18.30 15.95
C ASP A 139 13.17 19.03 16.59
N VAL A 140 13.11 20.35 16.37
CA VAL A 140 11.88 21.13 16.47
C VAL A 140 11.95 22.17 15.35
N ASP A 141 11.18 21.93 14.29
CA ASP A 141 10.69 22.89 13.28
C ASP A 141 10.76 22.32 11.87
N ALA A 142 9.77 21.50 11.51
CA ALA A 142 9.60 21.08 10.12
C ALA A 142 8.13 20.78 9.80
N ILE A 143 7.19 21.68 10.13
CA ILE A 143 5.76 21.47 9.81
C ILE A 143 5.08 22.71 9.22
N ALA A 144 5.59 23.93 9.47
CA ALA A 144 5.08 25.14 8.80
C ALA A 144 5.27 25.13 7.26
N ALA A 145 6.11 24.24 6.72
CA ALA A 145 6.39 24.12 5.29
C ALA A 145 5.45 23.14 4.53
N ALA A 146 4.60 22.38 5.23
CA ALA A 146 3.88 21.24 4.64
C ALA A 146 2.74 21.63 3.69
N GLU A 147 2.13 22.81 3.85
CA GLU A 147 1.05 23.26 2.97
C GLU A 147 1.58 23.80 1.63
N SER A 148 2.75 24.45 1.61
CA SER A 148 3.35 24.96 0.36
C SER A 148 3.96 23.86 -0.54
N LEU A 149 4.34 22.73 0.05
CA LEU A 149 4.97 21.62 -0.67
C LEU A 149 3.96 20.74 -1.41
N ARG A 150 2.71 20.64 -0.96
CA ARG A 150 1.68 19.78 -1.62
C ARG A 150 1.31 20.26 -3.02
N GLU A 151 1.36 21.57 -3.29
CA GLU A 151 1.06 22.13 -4.62
C GLU A 151 2.20 21.99 -5.64
N ARG A 152 3.44 21.74 -5.18
CA ARG A 152 4.64 21.60 -6.04
C ARG A 152 5.06 20.15 -6.32
N ARG A 153 4.30 19.15 -5.84
CA ARG A 153 4.64 17.71 -5.88
C ARG A 153 4.25 16.97 -7.17
N LYS A 154 3.84 17.68 -8.24
CA LYS A 154 3.30 17.04 -9.46
C LYS A 154 4.35 16.68 -10.53
N ASP A 155 5.57 17.22 -10.49
CA ASP A 155 6.41 17.25 -11.71
C ASP A 155 7.67 16.37 -11.71
N VAL A 156 8.02 15.65 -10.63
CA VAL A 156 9.33 14.95 -10.59
C VAL A 156 9.21 13.51 -10.06
N GLU A 157 8.51 12.63 -10.76
CA GLU A 157 8.62 11.18 -10.49
C GLU A 157 8.73 10.32 -11.76
N GLU A 158 9.77 9.46 -11.73
CA GLU A 158 10.09 8.19 -12.43
C GLU A 158 9.73 7.98 -13.92
N LYS A 159 9.26 9.00 -14.63
CA LYS A 159 9.04 8.90 -16.09
C LYS A 159 10.28 9.24 -16.92
N ASP A 160 11.20 10.02 -16.36
CA ASP A 160 12.42 10.45 -17.05
C ASP A 160 13.62 9.61 -16.62
N VAL A 161 13.89 8.55 -17.37
CA VAL A 161 15.13 7.77 -17.25
C VAL A 161 16.27 8.59 -17.82
N VAL A 162 17.22 8.97 -16.96
CA VAL A 162 18.46 9.66 -17.34
C VAL A 162 19.41 8.67 -18.01
N GLY A 163 20.01 9.07 -19.13
CA GLY A 163 20.98 8.27 -19.86
C GLY A 163 20.38 7.19 -20.75
N PHE A 164 21.28 6.35 -21.30
CA PHE A 164 20.97 5.16 -22.10
C PHE A 164 20.19 5.40 -23.40
N VAL A 165 20.22 6.59 -23.99
CA VAL A 165 19.45 6.88 -25.23
C VAL A 165 19.95 6.03 -26.39
N ASN A 166 21.27 5.97 -26.58
CA ASN A 166 21.88 5.16 -27.63
C ASN A 166 21.69 3.66 -27.38
N ASP A 167 21.84 3.24 -26.13
CA ASP A 167 21.62 1.87 -25.68
C ASP A 167 20.17 1.41 -25.88
N LEU A 168 19.20 2.28 -25.58
CA LEU A 168 17.79 2.03 -25.81
C LEU A 168 17.52 1.77 -27.29
N ASN A 169 18.03 2.64 -28.16
CA ASN A 169 17.87 2.50 -29.60
C ASN A 169 18.53 1.21 -30.11
N PHE A 170 19.68 0.83 -29.56
CA PHE A 170 20.35 -0.43 -29.91
C PHE A 170 19.51 -1.67 -29.55
N VAL A 171 18.96 -1.74 -28.34
CA VAL A 171 18.12 -2.89 -27.93
C VAL A 171 16.78 -2.91 -28.68
N ILE A 172 16.17 -1.75 -28.92
CA ILE A 172 14.96 -1.64 -29.74
C ILE A 172 15.23 -2.14 -31.16
N LYS A 173 16.36 -1.73 -31.75
CA LYS A 173 16.77 -2.17 -33.09
C LYS A 173 16.89 -3.69 -33.15
N LYS A 174 17.56 -4.31 -32.17
CA LYS A 174 17.64 -5.78 -32.06
C LYS A 174 16.26 -6.44 -31.94
N LEU A 175 15.35 -5.86 -31.17
CA LEU A 175 13.99 -6.39 -31.01
C LEU A 175 13.15 -6.26 -32.29
N VAL A 176 13.28 -5.16 -33.03
CA VAL A 176 12.41 -4.82 -34.17
C VAL A 176 12.94 -5.37 -35.50
N GLU A 177 14.25 -5.31 -35.75
CA GLU A 177 14.82 -5.55 -37.09
C GLU A 177 15.31 -6.99 -37.30
N GLU A 178 15.52 -7.78 -36.24
CA GLU A 178 16.07 -9.13 -36.42
C GLU A 178 14.99 -10.14 -36.85
N GLY A 179 14.72 -10.26 -38.15
CA GLY A 179 14.01 -11.39 -38.79
C GLY A 179 12.49 -11.50 -38.53
N ASP A 180 11.74 -11.85 -39.57
CA ASP A 180 10.27 -11.91 -39.56
C ASP A 180 9.67 -13.29 -39.19
N SER A 181 10.50 -14.27 -38.81
CA SER A 181 10.05 -15.62 -38.43
C SER A 181 10.58 -16.07 -37.06
N GLY A 182 9.77 -16.85 -36.36
CA GLY A 182 10.11 -17.49 -35.07
C GLY A 182 10.08 -16.57 -33.85
N ARG A 183 10.30 -17.18 -32.68
CA ARG A 183 10.43 -16.52 -31.39
C ARG A 183 11.88 -16.11 -31.15
N LYS A 184 12.10 -14.87 -30.73
CA LYS A 184 13.42 -14.40 -30.30
C LYS A 184 13.40 -13.95 -28.86
N VAL A 185 14.48 -14.26 -28.16
CA VAL A 185 14.68 -13.89 -26.77
C VAL A 185 15.91 -13.01 -26.64
N ALA A 186 15.70 -11.79 -26.16
CA ALA A 186 16.73 -10.83 -25.81
C ALA A 186 16.80 -10.68 -24.30
N SER A 187 18.00 -10.48 -23.76
CA SER A 187 18.23 -10.42 -22.32
C SER A 187 18.97 -9.14 -21.93
N ILE A 188 18.55 -8.50 -20.83
CA ILE A 188 19.21 -7.36 -20.20
C ILE A 188 19.83 -7.84 -18.88
N ILE A 189 21.16 -7.77 -18.78
CA ILE A 189 21.94 -8.29 -17.65
C ILE A 189 22.59 -7.17 -16.85
N GLY A 190 22.61 -7.32 -15.53
CA GLY A 190 23.30 -6.41 -14.62
C GLY A 190 22.97 -6.67 -13.15
N MET A 191 23.82 -6.18 -12.26
CA MET A 191 23.61 -6.26 -10.81
C MET A 191 22.31 -5.58 -10.33
N GLY A 192 21.90 -5.87 -9.10
CA GLY A 192 20.76 -5.22 -8.45
C GLY A 192 20.93 -3.70 -8.34
N GLY A 193 19.85 -2.93 -8.56
CA GLY A 193 19.88 -1.47 -8.48
C GLY A 193 20.42 -0.72 -9.72
N LEU A 194 20.84 -1.44 -10.78
CA LEU A 194 21.28 -0.83 -12.05
C LEU A 194 20.14 -0.25 -12.91
N GLY A 195 18.87 -0.52 -12.57
CA GLY A 195 17.73 -0.02 -13.32
C GLY A 195 17.30 -0.89 -14.51
N LYS A 196 17.60 -2.19 -14.51
CA LYS A 196 17.17 -3.14 -15.56
C LYS A 196 15.67 -3.07 -15.86
N THR A 197 14.83 -3.22 -14.83
CA THR A 197 13.37 -3.07 -14.92
C THR A 197 12.97 -1.71 -15.50
N THR A 198 13.66 -0.64 -15.10
CA THR A 198 13.40 0.72 -15.58
C THR A 198 13.75 0.85 -17.07
N PHE A 199 14.87 0.28 -17.50
CA PHE A 199 15.31 0.25 -18.89
C PHE A 199 14.37 -0.59 -19.77
N ALA A 200 14.01 -1.80 -19.33
CA ALA A 200 13.02 -2.65 -20.00
C ALA A 200 11.64 -1.96 -20.10
N ARG A 201 11.23 -1.20 -19.08
CA ARG A 201 9.96 -0.45 -19.09
C ARG A 201 9.99 0.69 -20.09
N LYS A 202 11.15 1.34 -20.31
CA LYS A 202 11.33 2.36 -21.34
C LYS A 202 11.26 1.76 -22.74
N ILE A 203 11.83 0.56 -22.96
CA ILE A 203 11.70 -0.20 -24.21
C ILE A 203 10.24 -0.58 -24.46
N TYR A 204 9.58 -1.21 -23.48
CA TYR A 204 8.20 -1.66 -23.57
C TYR A 204 7.21 -0.54 -23.92
N ASN A 205 7.48 0.68 -23.43
CA ASN A 205 6.65 1.86 -23.66
C ASN A 205 7.10 2.72 -24.85
N ASN A 206 8.14 2.34 -25.57
CA ASN A 206 8.61 3.07 -26.75
C ASN A 206 7.58 2.97 -27.90
N GLU A 207 7.37 4.07 -28.63
CA GLU A 207 6.38 4.14 -29.71
C GLU A 207 6.69 3.19 -30.88
N GLN A 208 7.97 3.00 -31.24
CA GLN A 208 8.35 2.04 -32.29
C GLN A 208 7.99 0.61 -31.86
N VAL A 209 8.32 0.25 -30.61
CA VAL A 209 7.99 -1.07 -30.04
C VAL A 209 6.48 -1.28 -29.97
N LYS A 210 5.71 -0.28 -29.54
CA LYS A 210 4.24 -0.32 -29.51
C LYS A 210 3.63 -0.57 -30.90
N ASN A 211 4.17 0.09 -31.93
CA ASN A 211 3.68 -0.02 -33.29
C ASN A 211 4.02 -1.39 -33.91
N CYS A 212 5.19 -1.94 -33.60
CA CYS A 212 5.62 -3.25 -34.10
C CYS A 212 4.92 -4.42 -33.38
N PHE A 213 4.69 -4.29 -32.07
CA PHE A 213 4.11 -5.34 -31.23
C PHE A 213 2.80 -4.85 -30.60
N PRO A 214 1.65 -5.05 -31.29
CA PRO A 214 0.36 -4.64 -30.75
C PRO A 214 -0.05 -5.46 -29.53
N LEU A 215 0.37 -6.73 -29.44
CA LEU A 215 0.13 -7.58 -28.27
C LEU A 215 1.35 -7.53 -27.35
N ARG A 216 1.16 -7.08 -26.11
CA ARG A 216 2.26 -6.93 -25.15
C ARG A 216 1.83 -7.40 -23.77
N ALA A 217 2.70 -8.15 -23.11
CA ALA A 217 2.49 -8.60 -21.73
C ALA A 217 3.76 -8.39 -20.91
N TRP A 218 3.59 -8.13 -19.63
CA TRP A 218 4.69 -7.98 -18.67
C TRP A 218 4.41 -8.87 -17.47
N GLY A 219 5.36 -9.72 -17.13
CA GLY A 219 5.34 -10.58 -15.96
C GLY A 219 6.57 -10.34 -15.09
N TYR A 220 6.37 -10.37 -13.77
CA TYR A 220 7.44 -10.29 -12.78
C TYR A 220 7.80 -11.70 -12.32
N VAL A 221 9.09 -11.97 -12.19
CA VAL A 221 9.65 -13.24 -11.73
C VAL A 221 10.36 -12.97 -10.41
N SER A 222 9.73 -13.33 -9.30
CA SER A 222 10.41 -13.24 -8.00
C SER A 222 11.42 -14.38 -7.85
N ASN A 223 12.34 -14.25 -6.88
CA ASN A 223 13.28 -15.31 -6.54
C ASN A 223 12.57 -16.58 -6.01
N ASP A 224 11.37 -16.42 -5.45
CA ASP A 224 10.45 -17.48 -5.06
C ASP A 224 9.57 -18.00 -6.21
N TYR A 225 10.04 -17.84 -7.46
CA TYR A 225 9.36 -18.14 -8.72
C TYR A 225 8.26 -19.22 -8.70
N ARG A 226 7.14 -18.89 -9.37
CA ARG A 226 6.04 -19.81 -9.67
C ARG A 226 5.53 -19.61 -11.11
N ALA A 227 5.59 -20.66 -11.92
CA ALA A 227 5.14 -20.65 -13.31
C ALA A 227 3.68 -20.21 -13.44
N ARG A 228 2.79 -20.79 -12.61
CA ARG A 228 1.37 -20.41 -12.54
C ARG A 228 1.12 -18.91 -12.44
N GLU A 229 1.81 -18.22 -11.55
CA GLU A 229 1.54 -16.81 -11.24
C GLU A 229 2.02 -15.90 -12.34
N LEU A 230 3.20 -16.21 -12.86
CA LEU A 230 3.71 -15.56 -14.03
C LEU A 230 2.72 -15.71 -15.19
N LEU A 231 2.24 -16.93 -15.48
CA LEU A 231 1.25 -17.18 -16.53
C LEU A 231 -0.06 -16.42 -16.28
N LEU A 232 -0.57 -16.40 -15.05
CA LEU A 232 -1.75 -15.60 -14.69
C LEU A 232 -1.51 -14.09 -14.85
N SER A 233 -0.32 -13.59 -14.51
CA SER A 233 0.05 -12.18 -14.68
C SER A 233 0.10 -11.79 -16.17
N LEU A 234 0.61 -12.69 -17.01
CA LEU A 234 0.64 -12.53 -18.46
C LEU A 234 -0.78 -12.58 -19.03
N LEU A 235 -1.61 -13.56 -18.65
CA LEU A 235 -2.99 -13.66 -19.09
C LEU A 235 -3.84 -12.46 -18.68
N LYS A 236 -3.57 -11.87 -17.52
CA LYS A 236 -4.21 -10.62 -17.08
C LYS A 236 -3.90 -9.45 -18.01
N CYS A 237 -2.73 -9.45 -18.66
CA CYS A 237 -2.38 -8.48 -19.69
C CYS A 237 -3.02 -8.80 -21.05
N LEU A 238 -3.16 -10.09 -21.37
CA LEU A 238 -3.59 -10.58 -22.69
C LEU A 238 -5.12 -10.68 -22.86
N LEU A 239 -5.86 -10.95 -21.78
CA LEU A 239 -7.30 -11.21 -21.81
C LEU A 239 -8.15 -10.02 -21.36
N SER A 240 -9.44 -9.99 -21.75
CA SER A 240 -10.42 -9.11 -21.12
C SER A 240 -10.74 -9.54 -19.69
N ILE A 241 -11.27 -8.62 -18.87
CA ILE A 241 -11.64 -8.92 -17.48
C ILE A 241 -12.63 -10.09 -17.40
N SER A 242 -13.61 -10.16 -18.31
CA SER A 242 -14.60 -11.24 -18.35
C SER A 242 -13.98 -12.60 -18.71
N GLU A 243 -13.02 -12.62 -19.63
CA GLU A 243 -12.31 -13.85 -20.01
C GLU A 243 -11.36 -14.30 -18.90
N TYR A 244 -10.64 -13.36 -18.29
CA TYR A 244 -9.76 -13.61 -17.16
C TYR A 244 -10.52 -14.12 -15.93
N ASP A 245 -11.62 -13.46 -15.55
CA ASP A 245 -12.50 -13.93 -14.47
C ASP A 245 -13.12 -15.29 -14.82
N GLY A 246 -13.34 -15.56 -16.11
CA GLY A 246 -13.79 -16.85 -16.63
C GLY A 246 -12.80 -17.99 -16.40
N LEU A 247 -11.50 -17.71 -16.28
CA LEU A 247 -10.48 -18.74 -15.98
C LEU A 247 -10.70 -19.42 -14.63
N PHE A 248 -11.36 -18.72 -13.70
CA PHE A 248 -11.64 -19.18 -12.34
C PHE A 248 -13.06 -19.75 -12.18
N LYS A 249 -13.82 -19.88 -13.28
CA LYS A 249 -15.14 -20.51 -13.26
C LYS A 249 -15.00 -21.97 -13.63
N LYS A 250 -15.59 -22.87 -12.84
CA LYS A 250 -15.76 -24.27 -13.24
C LYS A 250 -16.80 -24.34 -14.36
N LYS A 251 -16.47 -25.06 -15.43
CA LYS A 251 -17.47 -25.55 -16.38
C LYS A 251 -18.16 -26.77 -15.77
N GLU A 252 -19.40 -27.02 -16.18
CA GLU A 252 -20.24 -28.11 -15.63
C GLU A 252 -19.59 -29.50 -15.75
N ASP A 253 -18.65 -29.70 -16.70
CA ASP A 253 -17.99 -30.97 -16.99
C ASP A 253 -16.51 -31.08 -16.52
N GLU A 254 -15.92 -30.06 -15.88
CA GLU A 254 -14.50 -30.07 -15.47
C GLU A 254 -14.32 -30.16 -13.94
N VAL A 255 -13.40 -31.03 -13.48
CA VAL A 255 -13.07 -31.24 -12.05
C VAL A 255 -12.43 -29.99 -11.42
N GLU A 256 -11.59 -29.29 -12.18
CA GLU A 256 -10.86 -28.07 -11.79
C GLU A 256 -10.97 -27.00 -12.89
N ASP A 257 -11.00 -25.72 -12.48
CA ASP A 257 -11.02 -24.59 -13.41
C ASP A 257 -9.70 -24.45 -14.20
N ILE A 258 -9.70 -23.61 -15.25
CA ILE A 258 -8.52 -23.41 -16.11
C ILE A 258 -7.35 -22.85 -15.30
N ALA A 259 -7.63 -21.94 -14.37
CA ALA A 259 -6.61 -21.37 -13.53
C ALA A 259 -5.96 -22.40 -12.60
N GLY A 260 -6.65 -23.50 -12.28
CA GLY A 260 -6.20 -24.62 -11.44
C GLY A 260 -4.95 -25.33 -11.95
N SER A 261 -4.74 -25.40 -13.27
CA SER A 261 -3.67 -26.20 -13.89
C SER A 261 -2.67 -25.33 -14.64
N GLU A 262 -1.38 -25.50 -14.35
CA GLU A 262 -0.29 -24.81 -15.07
C GLU A 262 -0.30 -25.12 -16.56
N GLU A 263 -0.51 -26.38 -16.94
CA GLU A 263 -0.59 -26.81 -18.35
C GLU A 263 -1.77 -26.17 -19.10
N LYS A 264 -2.94 -26.04 -18.46
CA LYS A 264 -4.07 -25.32 -19.04
C LYS A 264 -3.76 -23.81 -19.18
N LEU A 265 -3.07 -23.22 -18.21
CA LEU A 265 -2.66 -21.81 -18.26
C LEU A 265 -1.64 -21.53 -19.37
N LYS A 266 -0.62 -22.40 -19.52
CA LYS A 266 0.33 -22.35 -20.64
C LYS A 266 -0.37 -22.41 -21.98
N THR A 267 -1.29 -23.37 -22.13
CA THR A 267 -2.11 -23.52 -23.33
C THR A 267 -2.89 -22.25 -23.61
N LYS A 268 -3.49 -21.64 -22.58
CA LYS A 268 -4.24 -20.39 -22.72
C LYS A 268 -3.36 -19.21 -23.13
N VAL A 269 -2.15 -19.08 -22.56
CA VAL A 269 -1.18 -18.06 -23.00
C VAL A 269 -0.83 -18.28 -24.46
N ARG A 270 -0.50 -19.51 -24.83
CA ARG A 270 -0.16 -19.90 -26.20
C ARG A 270 -1.26 -19.53 -27.19
N GLU A 271 -2.51 -19.87 -26.89
CA GLU A 271 -3.69 -19.48 -27.69
C GLU A 271 -3.82 -17.96 -27.86
N CYS A 272 -3.50 -17.18 -26.82
CA CYS A 272 -3.58 -15.72 -26.89
C CYS A 272 -2.53 -15.14 -27.84
N LEU A 273 -1.35 -15.77 -27.91
CA LEU A 273 -0.20 -15.30 -28.67
C LEU A 273 -0.17 -15.84 -30.11
N LYS A 274 -0.79 -16.99 -30.36
CA LYS A 274 -0.74 -17.72 -31.64
C LYS A 274 -1.19 -16.84 -32.83
N GLY A 275 -0.42 -16.85 -33.91
CA GLY A 275 -0.68 -16.13 -35.15
C GLY A 275 -0.60 -14.60 -35.04
N LYS A 276 0.09 -14.07 -34.01
CA LYS A 276 0.18 -12.62 -33.74
C LYS A 276 1.63 -12.16 -33.58
N LYS A 277 1.84 -10.85 -33.77
CA LYS A 277 3.08 -10.17 -33.37
C LYS A 277 2.99 -9.78 -31.90
N TYR A 278 3.90 -10.28 -31.07
CA TYR A 278 3.84 -10.07 -29.62
C TYR A 278 5.21 -9.73 -29.00
N LEU A 279 5.17 -8.96 -27.90
CA LEU A 279 6.30 -8.75 -27.00
C LEU A 279 5.91 -9.15 -25.57
N VAL A 280 6.62 -10.13 -25.01
CA VAL A 280 6.49 -10.51 -23.60
C VAL A 280 7.74 -10.06 -22.85
N VAL A 281 7.57 -9.35 -21.73
CA VAL A 281 8.67 -9.03 -20.82
C VAL A 281 8.59 -9.92 -19.60
N LEU A 282 9.69 -10.62 -19.30
CA LEU A 282 9.87 -11.43 -18.10
C LEU A 282 10.95 -10.78 -17.23
N ASP A 283 10.53 -10.11 -16.15
CA ASP A 283 11.40 -9.25 -15.35
C ASP A 283 11.97 -10.02 -14.14
N ASP A 284 13.29 -9.94 -13.96
CA ASP A 284 14.14 -10.51 -12.90
C ASP A 284 14.16 -12.05 -12.84
N ILE A 285 14.48 -12.73 -13.95
CA ILE A 285 14.65 -14.20 -13.94
C ILE A 285 15.95 -14.59 -13.21
N TRP A 286 15.84 -15.44 -12.18
CA TRP A 286 16.98 -15.86 -11.35
C TRP A 286 17.59 -17.21 -11.75
N LYS A 287 16.80 -18.13 -12.33
CA LYS A 287 17.26 -19.51 -12.60
C LYS A 287 16.75 -20.04 -13.94
N ILE A 288 17.47 -20.99 -14.53
CA ILE A 288 17.15 -21.58 -15.84
C ILE A 288 15.86 -22.40 -15.78
N GLU A 289 15.59 -23.06 -14.65
CA GLU A 289 14.39 -23.89 -14.46
C GLU A 289 13.11 -23.06 -14.57
N VAL A 290 13.19 -21.76 -14.27
CA VAL A 290 12.10 -20.81 -14.44
C VAL A 290 11.67 -20.75 -15.90
N TRP A 291 12.63 -20.56 -16.79
CA TRP A 291 12.38 -20.48 -18.22
C TRP A 291 11.85 -21.80 -18.78
N ASN A 292 12.51 -22.92 -18.44
CA ASN A 292 12.14 -24.25 -18.92
C ASN A 292 10.69 -24.62 -18.57
N SER A 293 10.17 -24.10 -17.45
CA SER A 293 8.81 -24.41 -17.04
C SER A 293 7.72 -23.59 -17.73
N ILE A 294 8.05 -22.58 -18.54
CA ILE A 294 7.07 -21.71 -19.22
C ILE A 294 7.35 -21.50 -20.70
N GLU A 295 8.50 -21.96 -21.20
CA GLU A 295 8.89 -21.69 -22.59
C GLU A 295 7.87 -22.23 -23.59
N ASP A 296 7.22 -23.35 -23.27
CA ASP A 296 6.17 -23.99 -24.06
C ASP A 296 4.88 -23.14 -24.18
N ALA A 297 4.68 -22.17 -23.29
CA ALA A 297 3.59 -21.20 -23.37
C ALA A 297 3.75 -20.18 -24.50
N PHE A 298 4.96 -19.98 -25.03
CA PHE A 298 5.26 -18.97 -26.04
C PHE A 298 5.45 -19.60 -27.43
N PRO A 299 4.57 -19.32 -28.41
CA PRO A 299 4.65 -19.91 -29.75
C PRO A 299 6.00 -19.63 -30.43
N ASP A 300 6.62 -20.70 -30.94
CA ASP A 300 7.85 -20.70 -31.74
C ASP A 300 7.68 -21.47 -33.06
N ASP A 301 6.45 -21.91 -33.36
CA ASP A 301 6.12 -22.66 -34.57
C ASP A 301 6.01 -21.72 -35.77
N ASP A 302 6.14 -22.26 -36.98
CA ASP A 302 5.91 -21.53 -38.24
C ASP A 302 4.40 -21.33 -38.52
N ASP A 303 3.68 -20.81 -37.53
CA ASP A 303 2.23 -20.62 -37.52
C ASP A 303 1.81 -19.16 -37.80
N GLY A 304 2.76 -18.36 -38.28
CA GLY A 304 2.60 -16.92 -38.51
C GLY A 304 2.80 -16.04 -37.27
N SER A 305 3.15 -16.62 -36.12
CA SER A 305 3.53 -15.85 -34.93
C SER A 305 4.91 -15.19 -35.11
N VAL A 306 5.02 -13.92 -34.69
CA VAL A 306 6.31 -13.23 -34.58
C VAL A 306 6.50 -12.80 -33.14
N GLY A 307 7.26 -13.62 -32.40
CA GLY A 307 7.44 -13.48 -30.97
C GLY A 307 8.73 -12.75 -30.61
N ARG A 308 8.63 -11.78 -29.69
CA ARG A 308 9.77 -11.24 -28.96
C ARG A 308 9.58 -11.45 -27.47
N ILE A 309 10.62 -11.94 -26.81
CA ILE A 309 10.67 -12.06 -25.36
C ILE A 309 11.86 -11.22 -24.89
N LEU A 310 11.62 -10.32 -23.94
CA LEU A 310 12.64 -9.52 -23.29
C LEU A 310 12.77 -9.98 -21.84
N ILE A 311 13.94 -10.49 -21.49
CA ILE A 311 14.25 -10.95 -20.14
C ILE A 311 15.12 -9.89 -19.45
N THR A 312 14.87 -9.64 -18.17
CA THR A 312 15.88 -9.00 -17.31
C THR A 312 16.41 -10.03 -16.31
N SER A 313 17.71 -10.04 -16.04
CA SER A 313 18.30 -10.97 -15.08
C SER A 313 19.57 -10.40 -14.46
N ARG A 314 19.96 -10.94 -13.31
CA ARG A 314 21.27 -10.71 -12.67
C ARG A 314 22.28 -11.77 -13.09
N GLU A 315 21.80 -12.94 -13.50
CA GLU A 315 22.60 -14.13 -13.77
C GLU A 315 22.90 -14.26 -15.26
N MET A 316 24.18 -14.17 -15.61
CA MET A 316 24.62 -14.27 -17.00
C MET A 316 24.36 -15.67 -17.59
N GLU A 317 24.40 -16.70 -16.76
CA GLU A 317 24.12 -18.09 -17.17
C GLU A 317 22.70 -18.23 -17.72
N VAL A 318 21.71 -17.63 -17.07
CA VAL A 318 20.31 -17.62 -17.53
C VAL A 318 20.21 -16.97 -18.90
N ALA A 319 20.83 -15.80 -19.08
CA ALA A 319 20.74 -15.09 -20.36
C ALA A 319 21.45 -15.80 -21.52
N ASN A 320 22.55 -16.49 -21.25
CA ASN A 320 23.25 -17.28 -22.26
C ASN A 320 22.47 -18.55 -22.63
N TYR A 321 21.77 -19.15 -21.67
CA TYR A 321 20.96 -20.34 -21.91
C TYR A 321 19.70 -20.01 -22.73
N VAL A 322 19.01 -18.93 -22.36
CA VAL A 322 17.69 -18.59 -22.92
C VAL A 322 17.79 -17.71 -24.18
N GLY A 323 18.84 -16.91 -24.28
CA GLY A 323 18.96 -15.88 -25.30
C GLY A 323 19.17 -16.46 -26.70
N THR A 324 18.31 -16.08 -27.65
CA THR A 324 18.58 -16.27 -29.09
C THR A 324 19.44 -15.13 -29.64
N VAL A 325 19.65 -14.08 -28.85
CA VAL A 325 20.43 -12.88 -29.16
C VAL A 325 21.46 -12.66 -28.06
N SER A 326 22.63 -12.11 -28.40
CA SER A 326 23.66 -11.79 -27.41
C SER A 326 23.10 -10.91 -26.28
N PRO A 327 23.29 -11.31 -25.00
CA PRO A 327 22.80 -10.55 -23.86
C PRO A 327 23.35 -9.12 -23.86
N TYR A 328 22.49 -8.16 -23.53
CA TYR A 328 22.88 -6.77 -23.37
C TYR A 328 23.25 -6.51 -21.92
N HIS A 329 24.53 -6.19 -21.68
CA HIS A 329 25.01 -5.78 -20.36
C HIS A 329 24.67 -4.31 -20.14
N LEU A 330 23.78 -4.03 -19.20
CA LEU A 330 23.41 -2.67 -18.84
C LEU A 330 24.59 -2.00 -18.12
N PRO A 331 25.18 -0.94 -18.69
CA PRO A 331 26.33 -0.28 -18.07
C PRO A 331 25.90 0.54 -16.85
N PHE A 332 26.88 0.87 -16.00
CA PHE A 332 26.72 1.91 -14.99
C PHE A 332 26.53 3.27 -15.66
N LEU A 333 25.86 4.20 -14.97
CA LEU A 333 25.79 5.58 -15.41
C LEU A 333 27.18 6.20 -15.42
N ASN A 334 27.50 6.97 -16.46
CA ASN A 334 28.72 7.75 -16.47
C ASN A 334 28.64 8.91 -15.45
N VAL A 335 29.75 9.63 -15.27
CA VAL A 335 29.86 10.71 -14.27
C VAL A 335 28.81 11.80 -14.48
N GLU A 336 28.60 12.22 -15.72
CA GLU A 336 27.63 13.28 -16.06
C GLU A 336 26.19 12.82 -15.93
N GLU A 337 25.87 11.60 -16.36
CA GLU A 337 24.55 11.00 -16.17
C GLU A 337 24.23 10.80 -14.69
N SER A 338 25.21 10.39 -13.90
CA SER A 338 25.09 10.21 -12.45
C SER A 338 24.82 11.53 -11.76
N TRP A 339 25.59 12.57 -12.10
CA TRP A 339 25.38 13.92 -11.59
C TRP A 339 24.01 14.47 -12.00
N HIS A 340 23.62 14.29 -13.26
CA HIS A 340 22.33 14.76 -13.76
C HIS A 340 21.16 14.09 -13.00
N LEU A 341 21.23 12.77 -12.78
CA LEU A 341 20.23 12.03 -12.01
C LEU A 341 20.17 12.53 -10.55
N PHE A 342 21.32 12.69 -9.90
CA PHE A 342 21.40 13.19 -8.53
C PHE A 342 20.85 14.62 -8.42
N SER A 343 21.36 15.54 -9.24
CA SER A 343 20.98 16.94 -9.24
C SER A 343 19.49 17.12 -9.50
N LYS A 344 18.94 16.43 -10.51
CA LYS A 344 17.50 16.45 -10.82
C LYS A 344 16.65 16.02 -9.62
N LYS A 345 17.09 14.99 -8.88
CA LYS A 345 16.39 14.51 -7.68
C LYS A 345 16.53 15.46 -6.49
N VAL A 346 17.73 15.97 -6.24
CA VAL A 346 18.07 16.83 -5.10
C VAL A 346 17.46 18.22 -5.21
N PHE A 347 17.43 18.80 -6.41
CA PHE A 347 16.97 20.16 -6.68
C PHE A 347 15.61 20.23 -7.39
N ARG A 348 15.01 19.08 -7.70
CA ARG A 348 13.67 18.97 -8.32
C ARG A 348 13.56 19.74 -9.64
N GLY A 349 14.61 19.69 -10.45
CA GLY A 349 14.71 20.38 -11.73
C GLY A 349 15.18 21.84 -11.66
N ASN A 350 15.39 22.41 -10.46
CA ASN A 350 16.05 23.70 -10.30
C ASN A 350 17.58 23.55 -10.44
N GLU A 351 18.26 24.66 -10.69
CA GLU A 351 19.72 24.69 -10.77
C GLU A 351 20.38 24.46 -9.41
N CYS A 352 21.52 23.75 -9.43
CA CYS A 352 22.35 23.55 -8.24
C CYS A 352 23.13 24.84 -7.93
N PRO A 353 23.18 25.30 -6.67
CA PRO A 353 24.13 26.34 -6.27
C PRO A 353 25.57 25.98 -6.62
N SER A 354 26.33 26.92 -7.18
CA SER A 354 27.67 26.70 -7.72
C SER A 354 28.69 26.26 -6.66
N ASP A 355 28.50 26.67 -5.41
CA ASP A 355 29.30 26.28 -4.25
C ASP A 355 29.05 24.83 -3.79
N LEU A 356 27.88 24.27 -4.10
CA LEU A 356 27.52 22.89 -3.76
C LEU A 356 27.84 21.89 -4.87
N GLU A 357 27.91 22.32 -6.13
CA GLU A 357 28.13 21.42 -7.26
C GLU A 357 29.41 20.56 -7.11
N PRO A 358 30.59 21.11 -6.75
CA PRO A 358 31.80 20.31 -6.57
C PRO A 358 31.66 19.24 -5.47
N LEU A 359 31.00 19.61 -4.36
CA LEU A 359 30.72 18.67 -3.26
C LEU A 359 29.74 17.59 -3.71
N GLY A 360 28.69 17.99 -4.43
CA GLY A 360 27.67 17.09 -4.97
C GLY A 360 28.24 16.05 -5.92
N ARG A 361 29.05 16.48 -6.89
CA ARG A 361 29.74 15.57 -7.82
C ARG A 361 30.62 14.59 -7.06
N SER A 362 31.40 15.07 -6.09
CA SER A 362 32.25 14.21 -5.26
C SER A 362 31.46 13.22 -4.39
N ILE A 363 30.28 13.60 -3.89
CA ILE A 363 29.37 12.68 -3.18
C ILE A 363 28.87 11.59 -4.14
N VAL A 364 28.43 11.98 -5.35
CA VAL A 364 27.88 11.05 -6.35
C VAL A 364 28.92 10.08 -6.89
N GLU A 365 30.19 10.50 -7.01
CA GLU A 365 31.31 9.63 -7.39
C GLU A 365 31.42 8.39 -6.48
N THR A 366 31.07 8.51 -5.19
CA THR A 366 31.06 7.37 -4.26
C THR A 366 30.05 6.29 -4.63
N CYS A 367 29.00 6.64 -5.40
CA CYS A 367 28.00 5.69 -5.90
C CYS A 367 28.47 4.90 -7.13
N LYS A 368 29.63 5.25 -7.73
CA LYS A 368 30.24 4.58 -8.90
C LYS A 368 29.24 4.30 -10.05
N GLY A 369 28.32 5.24 -10.29
CA GLY A 369 27.35 5.15 -11.37
C GLY A 369 26.15 4.23 -11.13
N LEU A 370 25.93 3.70 -9.91
CA LEU A 370 24.78 2.84 -9.61
C LEU A 370 23.51 3.67 -9.34
N PRO A 371 22.46 3.61 -10.19
CA PRO A 371 21.26 4.45 -10.08
C PRO A 371 20.55 4.38 -8.72
N LEU A 372 20.35 3.18 -8.16
CA LEU A 372 19.67 3.04 -6.86
C LEU A 372 20.42 3.76 -5.74
N ALA A 373 21.74 3.60 -5.66
CA ALA A 373 22.57 4.29 -4.68
C ALA A 373 22.48 5.82 -4.86
N ILE A 374 22.51 6.29 -6.11
CA ILE A 374 22.40 7.70 -6.45
C ILE A 374 21.06 8.28 -6.00
N VAL A 375 19.92 7.65 -6.33
CA VAL A 375 18.59 8.21 -6.00
C VAL A 375 18.29 8.17 -4.50
N VAL A 376 18.82 7.18 -3.78
CA VAL A 376 18.68 7.07 -2.31
C VAL A 376 19.55 8.12 -1.63
N LEU A 377 20.81 8.29 -2.05
CA LEU A 377 21.69 9.33 -1.53
C LEU A 377 21.18 10.74 -1.87
N ALA A 378 20.63 10.93 -3.07
CA ALA A 378 19.93 12.15 -3.47
C ALA A 378 18.72 12.42 -2.58
N GLY A 379 17.91 11.39 -2.30
CA GLY A 379 16.78 11.47 -1.39
C GLY A 379 17.20 11.92 0.01
N HIS A 380 18.28 11.34 0.55
CA HIS A 380 18.88 11.76 1.82
C HIS A 380 19.36 13.22 1.77
N ALA A 381 20.18 13.59 0.79
CA ALA A 381 20.74 14.94 0.65
C ALA A 381 19.65 16.00 0.40
N SER A 382 18.52 15.63 -0.21
CA SER A 382 17.39 16.55 -0.44
C SER A 382 16.73 17.04 0.85
N LYS A 383 16.80 16.24 1.92
CA LYS A 383 16.23 16.54 3.24
C LYS A 383 17.20 17.25 4.18
N LYS A 384 18.41 17.55 3.69
CA LYS A 384 19.44 18.26 4.43
C LYS A 384 19.51 19.71 4.00
N GLU A 385 19.99 20.56 4.91
CA GLU A 385 20.28 21.95 4.59
C GLU A 385 21.22 21.99 3.36
N LYS A 386 20.90 22.87 2.40
CA LYS A 386 21.71 23.07 1.20
C LYS A 386 22.89 23.99 1.53
N SER A 387 23.74 23.54 2.46
CA SER A 387 24.90 24.27 2.94
C SER A 387 26.18 23.45 2.75
N VAL A 388 27.29 24.14 2.50
CA VAL A 388 28.63 23.54 2.35
C VAL A 388 28.98 22.66 3.55
N ARG A 389 28.61 23.10 4.77
CA ARG A 389 28.86 22.37 6.02
C ARG A 389 28.21 20.98 6.02
N GLU A 390 26.92 20.92 5.73
CA GLU A 390 26.18 19.65 5.81
C GLU A 390 26.55 18.71 4.65
N TRP A 391 26.81 19.24 3.45
CA TRP A 391 27.27 18.43 2.32
C TRP A 391 28.68 17.89 2.52
N THR A 392 29.57 18.65 3.16
CA THR A 392 30.89 18.16 3.59
C THR A 392 30.77 17.00 4.57
N ARG A 393 29.79 17.08 5.49
CA ARG A 393 29.50 15.99 6.44
C ARG A 393 29.00 14.73 5.73
N ILE A 394 28.08 14.86 4.78
CA ILE A 394 27.59 13.74 3.96
C ILE A 394 28.78 13.09 3.23
N LYS A 395 29.60 13.89 2.54
CA LYS A 395 30.80 13.42 1.82
C LYS A 395 31.74 12.62 2.71
N LYS A 396 31.99 13.10 3.94
CA LYS A 396 32.87 12.40 4.89
C LYS A 396 32.32 11.03 5.25
N ILE A 397 31.03 10.95 5.57
CA ILE A 397 30.41 9.67 5.98
C ILE A 397 30.39 8.69 4.80
N THR A 398 30.04 9.14 3.60
CA THR A 398 30.03 8.27 2.41
C THR A 398 31.42 7.79 2.04
N TRP A 399 32.45 8.63 2.20
CA TRP A 399 33.84 8.24 2.01
C TRP A 399 34.26 7.15 3.00
N ASP A 400 34.02 7.34 4.30
CA ASP A 400 34.39 6.38 5.35
C ASP A 400 33.73 5.00 5.13
N LEU A 401 32.48 4.98 4.66
CA LEU A 401 31.74 3.74 4.36
C LEU A 401 32.23 2.99 3.11
N THR A 402 32.97 3.65 2.21
CA THR A 402 33.33 3.07 0.90
C THR A 402 34.79 2.65 0.78
N GLN A 403 35.59 2.78 1.86
CA GLN A 403 37.02 2.41 1.86
C GLN A 403 37.26 0.90 1.69
N ASP A 404 36.41 0.04 2.28
CA ASP A 404 36.59 -1.42 2.28
C ASP A 404 35.55 -2.11 1.38
N LYS A 405 35.76 -2.03 0.06
CA LYS A 405 34.85 -2.54 -1.00
C LYS A 405 33.41 -2.04 -0.84
N MET A 406 32.99 -1.13 -1.72
CA MET A 406 31.61 -0.63 -1.79
C MET A 406 30.55 -1.76 -1.69
N LYS A 407 29.88 -1.86 -0.55
CA LYS A 407 28.63 -2.63 -0.45
C LYS A 407 27.50 -1.63 -0.59
N VAL A 408 26.71 -1.77 -1.65
CA VAL A 408 25.52 -0.94 -1.93
C VAL A 408 24.64 -0.80 -0.69
N MET A 409 24.54 -1.86 0.12
CA MET A 409 23.82 -1.89 1.38
C MET A 409 24.26 -0.81 2.37
N ASP A 410 25.54 -0.42 2.41
CA ASP A 410 26.03 0.59 3.35
C ASP A 410 25.49 1.99 2.97
N ILE A 411 25.38 2.27 1.67
CA ILE A 411 24.76 3.52 1.17
C ILE A 411 23.26 3.54 1.45
N LEU A 412 22.58 2.41 1.25
CA LEU A 412 21.15 2.30 1.58
C LEU A 412 20.92 2.47 3.09
N LYS A 413 21.78 1.84 3.90
CA LYS A 413 21.75 1.92 5.36
C LYS A 413 21.99 3.34 5.86
N LEU A 414 22.85 4.13 5.23
CA LEU A 414 23.02 5.56 5.56
C LEU A 414 21.68 6.31 5.56
N SER A 415 20.85 6.07 4.54
CA SER A 415 19.54 6.73 4.42
C SER A 415 18.60 6.28 5.52
N TYR A 416 18.58 4.99 5.86
CA TYR A 416 17.84 4.45 7.01
C TYR A 416 18.33 5.00 8.35
N ASP A 417 19.64 5.05 8.59
CA ASP A 417 20.23 5.52 9.83
C ASP A 417 19.90 6.99 10.09
N SER A 418 19.83 7.78 9.02
CA SER A 418 19.44 9.18 9.03
C SER A 418 17.93 9.46 9.16
N LEU A 419 17.08 8.43 9.13
CA LEU A 419 15.65 8.63 9.28
C LEU A 419 15.33 9.14 10.70
N PRO A 420 14.39 10.10 10.82
CA PRO A 420 13.74 10.39 12.10
C PRO A 420 13.26 9.10 12.76
N GLN A 421 13.45 8.96 14.08
CA GLN A 421 13.14 7.72 14.80
C GLN A 421 11.69 7.25 14.58
N ARG A 422 10.74 8.20 14.51
CA ARG A 422 9.32 7.94 14.22
C ARG A 422 9.06 7.27 12.85
N LEU A 423 9.93 7.50 11.87
CA LEU A 423 9.83 6.90 10.53
C LEU A 423 10.49 5.53 10.42
N LYS A 424 11.43 5.17 11.31
CA LYS A 424 12.14 3.89 11.24
C LYS A 424 11.20 2.68 11.34
N PRO A 425 10.27 2.59 12.32
CA PRO A 425 9.29 1.50 12.35
C PRO A 425 8.44 1.45 11.09
N CYS A 426 8.03 2.61 10.56
CA CYS A 426 7.20 2.72 9.36
C CYS A 426 7.93 2.16 8.13
N PHE A 427 9.22 2.48 7.97
CA PHE A 427 10.07 1.94 6.91
C PHE A 427 10.28 0.43 7.06
N LEU A 428 10.71 -0.04 8.23
CA LEU A 428 10.96 -1.47 8.47
C LEU A 428 9.70 -2.33 8.27
N TYR A 429 8.52 -1.75 8.53
CA TYR A 429 7.24 -2.40 8.30
C TYR A 429 7.02 -2.84 6.85
N PHE A 430 7.66 -2.20 5.87
CA PHE A 430 7.58 -2.63 4.47
C PHE A 430 8.21 -4.01 4.24
N GLY A 431 9.11 -4.46 5.12
CA GLY A 431 9.69 -5.80 5.08
C GLY A 431 8.69 -6.95 5.28
N ILE A 432 7.47 -6.68 5.76
CA ILE A 432 6.42 -7.71 5.87
C ILE A 432 5.92 -8.19 4.50
N TYR A 433 6.06 -7.38 3.46
CA TYR A 433 5.47 -7.71 2.16
C TYR A 433 6.35 -8.68 1.37
N PRO A 434 5.76 -9.53 0.50
CA PRO A 434 6.52 -10.28 -0.49
C PRO A 434 7.31 -9.36 -1.44
N GLU A 435 8.22 -9.95 -2.21
CA GLU A 435 8.96 -9.24 -3.27
C GLU A 435 7.98 -8.71 -4.34
N ASP A 436 8.28 -7.54 -4.89
CA ASP A 436 7.48 -6.83 -5.90
C ASP A 436 6.00 -6.50 -5.53
N TYR A 437 5.60 -6.78 -4.29
CA TYR A 437 4.20 -6.64 -3.86
C TYR A 437 3.70 -5.20 -4.03
N GLU A 438 2.60 -5.00 -4.77
CA GLU A 438 1.97 -3.68 -4.90
C GLU A 438 1.14 -3.36 -3.65
N ILE A 439 1.65 -2.45 -2.82
CA ILE A 439 1.07 -2.13 -1.51
C ILE A 439 0.03 -1.02 -1.63
N ARG A 440 -1.15 -1.22 -1.07
CA ARG A 440 -2.16 -0.15 -0.95
C ARG A 440 -1.77 0.79 0.18
N ALA A 441 -1.51 2.06 -0.15
CA ALA A 441 -1.11 3.09 0.80
C ALA A 441 -2.07 3.23 2.00
N ARG A 442 -3.38 3.09 1.73
CA ARG A 442 -4.41 3.11 2.79
C ARG A 442 -4.21 1.99 3.82
N ASP A 443 -3.90 0.79 3.36
CA ASP A 443 -3.83 -0.39 4.22
C ASP A 443 -2.61 -0.26 5.14
N VAL A 444 -1.45 0.15 4.60
CA VAL A 444 -0.24 0.36 5.41
C VAL A 444 -0.39 1.51 6.42
N ILE A 445 -1.04 2.61 6.03
CA ILE A 445 -1.36 3.72 6.95
C ILE A 445 -2.24 3.25 8.12
N GLN A 446 -3.31 2.52 7.84
CA GLN A 446 -4.22 2.00 8.88
C GLN A 446 -3.51 1.01 9.79
N MET A 447 -2.58 0.22 9.26
CA MET A 447 -1.76 -0.68 10.04
C MET A 447 -0.75 0.06 10.93
N TRP A 448 -0.07 1.09 10.45
CA TRP A 448 0.83 1.91 11.29
C TRP A 448 0.10 2.55 12.47
N ILE A 449 -1.13 3.01 12.26
CA ILE A 449 -1.98 3.55 13.33
C ILE A 449 -2.35 2.43 14.33
N ALA A 450 -2.76 1.26 13.84
CA ALA A 450 -3.11 0.12 14.69
C ALA A 450 -1.92 -0.44 15.48
N GLU A 451 -0.71 -0.37 14.93
CA GLU A 451 0.54 -0.70 15.60
C GLU A 451 0.91 0.30 16.72
N GLY A 452 0.40 1.53 16.61
CA GLY A 452 0.75 2.64 17.50
C GLY A 452 2.02 3.39 17.08
N PHE A 453 2.43 3.33 15.81
CA PHE A 453 3.55 4.11 15.29
C PHE A 453 3.22 5.59 15.14
N ILE A 454 1.93 5.92 15.08
CA ILE A 454 1.43 7.29 14.90
C ILE A 454 0.84 7.77 16.23
N GLN A 455 1.48 8.77 16.85
CA GLN A 455 1.06 9.22 18.19
C GLN A 455 0.01 10.36 18.12
N PRO A 456 -1.08 10.31 18.90
CA PRO A 456 -2.12 11.35 18.89
C PRO A 456 -1.67 12.74 19.36
N GLN A 457 -0.59 12.82 20.14
CA GLN A 457 -0.04 14.08 20.64
C GLN A 457 0.73 14.82 19.54
N GLU A 458 1.36 14.08 18.62
CA GLU A 458 1.96 14.62 17.39
C GLU A 458 0.86 15.26 16.53
N ALA A 459 -0.30 14.63 16.36
CA ALA A 459 -1.40 15.23 15.59
C ALA A 459 -1.88 16.59 16.16
N ARG A 460 -1.95 16.75 17.49
CA ARG A 460 -2.38 18.00 18.14
C ARG A 460 -1.33 19.11 18.13
N ILE A 461 -0.05 18.77 18.28
CA ILE A 461 1.06 19.74 18.25
C ILE A 461 1.29 20.26 16.82
N GLN A 462 0.84 19.51 15.82
CA GLN A 462 1.18 19.73 14.40
C GLN A 462 0.02 20.27 13.55
N GLY A 463 -1.13 20.61 14.17
CA GLY A 463 -2.31 21.12 13.46
C GLY A 463 -3.01 20.09 12.55
N ALA A 464 -2.63 18.81 12.62
CA ALA A 464 -3.26 17.73 11.84
C ALA A 464 -4.61 17.33 12.46
N ALA A 465 -5.64 17.21 11.63
CA ALA A 465 -6.99 16.89 12.09
C ALA A 465 -7.11 15.43 12.57
N GLU A 466 -6.37 14.48 11.96
CA GLU A 466 -6.44 13.05 12.29
C GLU A 466 -5.09 12.31 12.18
N PRO A 467 -4.94 11.14 12.85
CA PRO A 467 -3.76 10.28 12.73
C PRO A 467 -3.44 9.83 11.29
N GLU A 468 -4.45 9.65 10.46
CA GLU A 468 -4.34 9.26 9.05
C GLU A 468 -3.57 10.32 8.24
N ASP A 469 -3.70 11.61 8.57
CA ASP A 469 -3.00 12.70 7.91
C ASP A 469 -1.49 12.68 8.24
N VAL A 470 -1.15 12.38 9.50
CA VAL A 470 0.25 12.22 9.96
C VAL A 470 0.89 10.99 9.31
N ALA A 471 0.16 9.88 9.25
CA ALA A 471 0.63 8.65 8.61
C ALA A 471 0.85 8.83 7.09
N GLU A 472 -0.04 9.57 6.42
CA GLU A 472 0.12 9.90 5.00
C GLU A 472 1.36 10.80 4.79
N TYR A 473 1.62 11.75 5.70
CA TYR A 473 2.86 12.52 5.68
C TYR A 473 4.11 11.65 5.87
N TYR A 474 4.07 10.66 6.77
CA TYR A 474 5.19 9.73 6.96
C TYR A 474 5.47 8.90 5.71
N LEU A 475 4.43 8.46 5.01
CA LEU A 475 4.59 7.77 3.72
C LEU A 475 5.21 8.70 2.67
N ASP A 476 4.73 9.93 2.55
CA ASP A 476 5.30 10.93 1.64
C ASP A 476 6.78 11.21 1.95
N GLU A 477 7.18 11.26 3.22
CA GLU A 477 8.59 11.43 3.63
C GLU A 477 9.48 10.25 3.19
N LEU A 478 8.98 9.02 3.27
CA LEU A 478 9.70 7.83 2.80
C LEU A 478 9.82 7.82 1.26
N VAL A 479 8.77 8.26 0.57
CA VAL A 479 8.76 8.44 -0.90
C VAL A 479 9.76 9.52 -1.32
N ASP A 480 9.74 10.68 -0.67
CA ASP A 480 10.64 11.79 -0.96
C ASP A 480 12.13 11.42 -0.75
N ARG A 481 12.41 10.45 0.12
CA ARG A 481 13.76 9.92 0.37
C ARG A 481 14.15 8.78 -0.58
N SER A 482 13.30 8.45 -1.56
CA SER A 482 13.47 7.32 -2.49
C SER A 482 13.58 5.96 -1.78
N LEU A 483 13.08 5.84 -0.55
CA LEU A 483 13.06 4.57 0.20
C LEU A 483 11.82 3.72 -0.15
N VAL A 484 10.78 4.36 -0.69
CA VAL A 484 9.54 3.74 -1.16
C VAL A 484 9.19 4.36 -2.50
N GLN A 485 8.78 3.54 -3.47
CA GLN A 485 8.42 3.96 -4.82
C GLN A 485 6.90 4.10 -4.96
N VAL A 486 6.45 5.09 -5.72
CA VAL A 486 5.01 5.30 -5.98
C VAL A 486 4.61 4.52 -7.22
N ALA A 487 3.83 3.45 -7.03
CA ALA A 487 3.31 2.65 -8.14
C ALA A 487 2.12 3.33 -8.83
N SER A 488 1.22 3.96 -8.05
CA SER A 488 0.14 4.76 -8.62
C SER A 488 -0.37 5.86 -7.69
N ARG A 489 -0.87 6.94 -8.29
CA ARG A 489 -1.50 8.07 -7.58
C ARG A 489 -3.01 8.10 -7.76
N LYS A 490 -3.70 8.65 -6.77
CA LYS A 490 -5.12 9.00 -6.84
C LYS A 490 -5.27 10.26 -7.70
N SER A 491 -6.50 10.55 -8.13
CA SER A 491 -6.80 11.77 -8.90
C SER A 491 -6.55 13.08 -8.15
N ASP A 492 -6.47 13.02 -6.82
CA ASP A 492 -6.12 14.16 -5.97
C ASP A 492 -4.59 14.28 -5.75
N GLY A 493 -3.78 13.46 -6.43
CA GLY A 493 -2.32 13.46 -6.33
C GLY A 493 -1.76 12.59 -5.20
N ARG A 494 -2.58 12.18 -4.22
CA ARG A 494 -2.13 11.35 -3.10
C ARG A 494 -1.72 9.95 -3.55
N VAL A 495 -0.82 9.31 -2.81
CA VAL A 495 -0.38 7.94 -3.10
C VAL A 495 -1.58 7.00 -3.01
N LYS A 496 -1.79 6.20 -4.06
CA LYS A 496 -2.82 5.14 -4.10
C LYS A 496 -2.19 3.80 -3.78
N THR A 497 -1.10 3.48 -4.48
CA THR A 497 -0.28 2.29 -4.27
C THR A 497 1.20 2.64 -4.34
N CYS A 498 2.00 1.88 -3.60
CA CYS A 498 3.45 2.02 -3.52
C CYS A 498 4.13 0.65 -3.55
N GLN A 499 5.42 0.63 -3.82
CA GLN A 499 6.27 -0.57 -3.86
C GLN A 499 7.60 -0.27 -3.16
N ILE A 500 8.28 -1.31 -2.67
CA ILE A 500 9.63 -1.20 -2.12
C ILE A 500 10.58 -1.96 -3.03
N HIS A 501 11.75 -1.39 -3.32
CA HIS A 501 12.78 -2.07 -4.10
C HIS A 501 13.39 -3.21 -3.26
N ASP A 502 13.71 -4.36 -3.88
CA ASP A 502 14.22 -5.56 -3.20
C ASP A 502 15.39 -5.30 -2.25
N LEU A 503 16.45 -4.59 -2.68
CA LEU A 503 17.58 -4.28 -1.80
C LEU A 503 17.19 -3.44 -0.57
N LEU A 504 16.18 -2.57 -0.68
CA LEU A 504 15.66 -1.79 0.45
C LEU A 504 14.76 -2.67 1.34
N ARG A 505 14.03 -3.63 0.76
CA ARG A 505 13.29 -4.65 1.50
C ARG A 505 14.24 -5.57 2.27
N ASP A 506 15.34 -6.00 1.68
CA ASP A 506 16.38 -6.80 2.33
C ASP A 506 17.01 -6.04 3.50
N LEU A 507 17.23 -4.73 3.33
CA LEU A 507 17.62 -3.85 4.42
C LEU A 507 16.55 -3.82 5.52
N CYS A 508 15.27 -3.71 5.17
CA CYS A 508 14.19 -3.76 6.16
C CYS A 508 14.22 -5.08 6.96
N ILE A 509 14.41 -6.21 6.29
CA ILE A 509 14.44 -7.53 6.93
C ILE A 509 15.67 -7.68 7.83
N SER A 510 16.86 -7.30 7.34
CA SER A 510 18.11 -7.44 8.11
C SER A 510 18.13 -6.53 9.34
N GLU A 511 17.72 -5.27 9.20
CA GLU A 511 17.61 -4.34 10.32
C GLU A 511 16.51 -4.79 11.30
N SER A 512 15.40 -5.34 10.80
CA SER A 512 14.32 -5.88 11.65
C SER A 512 14.79 -7.04 12.53
N LYS A 513 15.62 -7.95 11.99
CA LYS A 513 16.23 -9.04 12.77
C LYS A 513 17.14 -8.48 13.87
N SER A 514 18.00 -7.52 13.53
CA SER A 514 18.91 -6.90 14.49
C SER A 514 18.19 -6.17 15.64
N GLU A 515 17.02 -5.60 15.35
CA GLU A 515 16.23 -4.81 16.31
C GLU A 515 15.08 -5.61 16.95
N LYS A 516 14.99 -6.94 16.68
CA LYS A 516 13.89 -7.82 17.12
C LYS A 516 12.50 -7.27 16.79
N PHE A 517 12.37 -6.61 15.65
CA PHE A 517 11.16 -5.90 15.25
C PHE A 517 10.15 -6.79 14.53
N MET A 518 10.65 -7.66 13.66
CA MET A 518 9.86 -8.51 12.78
C MET A 518 10.71 -9.70 12.30
N GLU A 519 10.05 -10.83 12.06
CA GLU A 519 10.60 -11.98 11.32
C GLU A 519 9.73 -12.31 10.10
N VAL A 520 10.39 -12.82 9.05
CA VAL A 520 9.73 -13.30 7.82
C VAL A 520 9.98 -14.80 7.70
N CYS A 521 8.92 -15.58 7.77
CA CYS A 521 8.93 -17.03 7.59
C CYS A 521 8.54 -17.35 6.14
N ARG A 522 9.44 -18.01 5.39
CA ARG A 522 9.19 -18.43 4.00
C ARG A 522 8.95 -19.94 3.88
N ASP A 523 9.61 -20.73 4.72
CA ASP A 523 9.49 -22.18 4.76
C ASP A 523 8.83 -22.63 6.10
N PRO A 524 7.78 -23.47 6.08
CA PRO A 524 7.25 -24.09 7.29
C PRO A 524 8.29 -24.80 8.16
N ASN A 525 9.40 -25.27 7.60
CA ASN A 525 10.50 -25.89 8.34
C ASN A 525 11.29 -24.88 9.21
N ASP A 526 11.26 -23.60 8.87
CA ASP A 526 11.93 -22.53 9.65
C ASP A 526 11.15 -22.16 10.93
N MET A 527 9.98 -22.76 11.14
CA MET A 527 9.04 -22.37 12.18
C MET A 527 9.58 -22.56 13.59
N ASP A 528 10.40 -23.58 13.85
CA ASP A 528 11.02 -23.74 15.16
C ASP A 528 12.02 -22.62 15.45
N THR A 529 12.80 -22.22 14.44
CA THR A 529 13.72 -21.08 14.51
C THR A 529 12.96 -19.78 14.76
N VAL A 530 11.85 -19.57 14.05
CA VAL A 530 10.98 -18.39 14.22
C VAL A 530 10.29 -18.40 15.58
N SER A 531 9.86 -19.56 16.07
CA SER A 531 9.23 -19.72 17.39
C SER A 531 10.22 -19.37 18.51
N ASN A 532 11.46 -19.84 18.39
CA ASN A 532 12.55 -19.52 19.32
C ASN A 532 12.93 -18.03 19.29
N ALA A 533 12.81 -17.36 18.14
CA ALA A 533 13.04 -15.92 18.03
C ALA A 533 11.94 -15.07 18.70
N ASN A 534 10.75 -15.63 18.91
CA ASN A 534 9.57 -14.99 19.52
C ASN A 534 9.31 -13.56 19.00
N PRO A 535 9.07 -13.40 17.68
CA PRO A 535 9.03 -12.10 17.03
C PRO A 535 7.81 -11.27 17.43
N ARG A 536 8.00 -9.95 17.57
CA ARG A 536 6.91 -9.00 17.77
C ARG A 536 5.93 -8.98 16.59
N ARG A 537 6.43 -9.20 15.38
CA ARG A 537 5.66 -9.20 14.14
C ARG A 537 6.13 -10.36 13.29
N LEU A 538 5.19 -11.15 12.82
CA LEU A 538 5.49 -12.32 12.01
C LEU A 538 4.78 -12.18 10.68
N SER A 539 5.58 -12.18 9.61
CA SER A 539 5.09 -12.31 8.25
C SER A 539 5.33 -13.73 7.77
N ILE A 540 4.26 -14.41 7.38
CA ILE A 540 4.30 -15.78 6.86
C ILE A 540 4.03 -15.69 5.36
N GLN A 541 5.03 -16.08 4.58
CA GLN A 541 5.07 -16.02 3.12
C GLN A 541 5.35 -17.43 2.59
N CYS A 542 4.39 -18.35 2.72
CA CYS A 542 4.57 -19.77 2.38
C CYS A 542 3.92 -20.13 1.03
N LYS A 543 4.51 -21.12 0.33
CA LYS A 543 4.00 -21.61 -0.95
C LYS A 543 2.75 -22.47 -0.83
N GLU A 544 2.80 -23.43 0.09
CA GLU A 544 1.71 -24.28 0.51
C GLU A 544 1.65 -24.29 2.03
N TRP A 545 0.45 -24.06 2.56
CA TRP A 545 0.19 -24.09 3.99
C TRP A 545 -0.31 -25.46 4.45
N SER A 546 -0.28 -26.46 3.58
CA SER A 546 -0.74 -27.84 3.83
C SER A 546 -0.04 -28.49 5.03
N ASN A 547 1.21 -28.09 5.32
CA ASN A 547 2.01 -28.56 6.46
C ASN A 547 2.10 -27.54 7.61
N PHE A 548 1.37 -26.42 7.53
CA PHE A 548 1.44 -25.36 8.54
C PHE A 548 0.54 -25.68 9.73
N SER A 549 1.13 -25.86 10.92
CA SER A 549 0.39 -26.01 12.18
C SER A 549 0.73 -24.88 13.15
N THR A 550 -0.30 -24.20 13.65
CA THR A 550 -0.13 -23.21 14.73
C THR A 550 0.15 -23.82 16.09
N ASN A 551 0.04 -25.15 16.23
CA ASN A 551 0.35 -25.82 17.49
C ASN A 551 1.84 -25.69 17.87
N ASN A 552 2.71 -25.42 16.89
CA ASN A 552 4.15 -25.19 17.10
C ASN A 552 4.48 -23.72 17.44
N LEU A 553 3.48 -22.82 17.38
CA LEU A 553 3.64 -21.40 17.66
C LEU A 553 3.37 -21.10 19.14
N ASN A 554 4.42 -21.23 19.96
CA ASN A 554 4.43 -20.73 21.34
C ASN A 554 4.58 -19.20 21.36
N GLN A 555 3.56 -18.47 20.91
CA GLN A 555 3.73 -17.07 20.56
C GLN A 555 3.02 -16.09 21.50
N LEU A 556 3.46 -16.13 22.77
CA LEU A 556 2.96 -15.28 23.87
C LEU A 556 3.12 -13.77 23.62
N CYS A 557 4.04 -13.35 22.73
CA CYS A 557 4.45 -11.95 22.58
C CYS A 557 4.12 -11.33 21.21
N THR A 558 3.68 -12.13 20.22
CA THR A 558 3.43 -11.64 18.86
C THR A 558 2.28 -10.64 18.84
N ARG A 559 2.56 -9.46 18.28
CA ARG A 559 1.63 -8.33 18.17
C ARG A 559 1.00 -8.24 16.79
N SER A 560 1.66 -8.77 15.76
CA SER A 560 1.12 -8.70 14.41
C SER A 560 1.40 -9.94 13.60
N LEU A 561 0.38 -10.36 12.85
CA LEU A 561 0.43 -11.53 11.98
C LEU A 561 -0.01 -11.16 10.57
N PHE A 562 0.84 -11.51 9.61
CA PHE A 562 0.57 -11.35 8.19
C PHE A 562 0.62 -12.70 7.50
N PHE A 563 -0.46 -13.02 6.81
CA PHE A 563 -0.60 -14.24 6.03
C PHE A 563 -0.62 -13.83 4.56
N PHE A 564 0.47 -14.12 3.86
CA PHE A 564 0.55 -14.02 2.41
C PHE A 564 0.55 -15.44 1.87
N SER A 565 -0.52 -15.79 1.14
CA SER A 565 -0.65 -17.10 0.51
C SER A 565 -1.07 -16.95 -0.94
N GLU A 566 -0.44 -17.78 -1.75
CA GLU A 566 -0.64 -17.92 -3.20
C GLU A 566 -1.29 -19.28 -3.55
N GLY A 567 -1.40 -20.20 -2.59
CA GLY A 567 -1.94 -21.56 -2.71
C GLY A 567 -3.09 -21.83 -1.72
N GLU A 568 -3.43 -23.11 -1.51
CA GLU A 568 -4.45 -23.48 -0.52
C GLU A 568 -4.05 -22.98 0.87
N MET A 569 -4.96 -22.26 1.53
CA MET A 569 -4.66 -21.58 2.80
C MET A 569 -4.31 -22.54 3.92
N PHE A 570 -4.99 -23.68 4.04
CA PHE A 570 -4.70 -24.70 5.05
C PHE A 570 -5.39 -26.02 4.67
N ARG A 571 -4.82 -27.17 5.06
CA ARG A 571 -5.57 -28.45 5.07
C ARG A 571 -6.55 -28.54 6.24
N GLU A 572 -6.26 -27.82 7.33
CA GLU A 572 -7.02 -27.80 8.58
C GLU A 572 -7.25 -26.37 9.07
N ASP A 573 -8.27 -26.14 9.90
CA ASP A 573 -8.51 -24.82 10.48
C ASP A 573 -7.34 -24.33 11.34
N VAL A 574 -6.81 -23.14 11.04
CA VAL A 574 -5.77 -22.53 11.86
C VAL A 574 -6.36 -21.74 13.01
N ARG A 575 -6.02 -22.17 14.23
CA ARG A 575 -6.50 -21.56 15.48
C ARG A 575 -5.53 -20.48 15.96
N LEU A 576 -6.02 -19.25 16.02
CA LEU A 576 -5.24 -18.11 16.49
C LEU A 576 -5.41 -17.82 17.99
N GLU A 577 -5.84 -18.81 18.78
CA GLU A 577 -6.17 -18.65 20.20
C GLU A 577 -4.98 -18.29 21.10
N SER A 578 -3.76 -18.62 20.66
CA SER A 578 -2.50 -18.30 21.35
C SER A 578 -2.11 -16.82 21.22
N PHE A 579 -2.65 -16.10 20.23
CA PHE A 579 -2.26 -14.73 19.87
C PHE A 579 -3.03 -13.64 20.62
N LYS A 580 -3.08 -13.76 21.96
CA LYS A 580 -3.88 -12.86 22.81
C LYS A 580 -3.41 -11.40 22.77
N LEU A 581 -2.14 -11.17 22.42
CA LEU A 581 -1.53 -9.83 22.36
C LEU A 581 -1.58 -9.19 20.97
N ALA A 582 -2.16 -9.87 19.97
CA ALA A 582 -2.22 -9.37 18.61
C ALA A 582 -3.03 -8.06 18.53
N ARG A 583 -2.43 -7.06 17.88
CA ARG A 583 -2.99 -5.76 17.49
C ARG A 583 -3.38 -5.74 16.02
N VAL A 584 -2.61 -6.42 15.16
CA VAL A 584 -2.86 -6.50 13.72
C VAL A 584 -2.92 -7.96 13.27
N ILE A 585 -4.01 -8.34 12.63
CA ILE A 585 -4.11 -9.61 11.91
C ILE A 585 -4.55 -9.29 10.49
N CYS A 586 -3.73 -9.66 9.52
CA CYS A 586 -4.02 -9.44 8.12
C CYS A 586 -3.79 -10.73 7.34
N SER A 587 -4.87 -11.29 6.81
CA SER A 587 -4.82 -12.33 5.80
C SER A 587 -5.09 -11.69 4.44
N ASN A 588 -4.11 -11.81 3.56
CA ASN A 588 -4.15 -11.27 2.21
C ASN A 588 -3.97 -12.43 1.25
N THR A 589 -5.09 -12.98 0.81
CA THR A 589 -5.12 -14.10 -0.13
C THR A 589 -5.69 -13.63 -1.45
N GLU A 590 -4.91 -13.81 -2.52
CA GLU A 590 -5.32 -13.36 -3.84
C GLU A 590 -6.33 -14.31 -4.53
N ARG A 591 -6.76 -15.39 -3.85
CA ARG A 591 -7.57 -16.47 -4.45
C ARG A 591 -8.85 -16.81 -3.70
N TYR A 592 -9.78 -17.40 -4.45
CA TYR A 592 -11.21 -17.30 -4.25
C TYR A 592 -11.96 -18.57 -3.81
N TYR A 593 -11.28 -19.67 -3.44
CA TYR A 593 -11.96 -20.94 -3.21
C TYR A 593 -11.23 -21.82 -2.19
N TYR A 594 -11.49 -21.70 -0.88
CA TYR A 594 -11.00 -22.69 0.10
C TYR A 594 -12.01 -22.95 1.24
N ASN A 595 -12.00 -24.18 1.74
CA ASN A 595 -12.86 -24.71 2.81
C ASN A 595 -12.26 -24.60 4.22
N SER A 596 -11.02 -24.12 4.37
CA SER A 596 -10.36 -23.97 5.68
C SER A 596 -10.42 -22.54 6.19
N ALA A 597 -10.74 -22.38 7.48
CA ALA A 597 -10.99 -21.09 8.09
C ALA A 597 -9.92 -20.72 9.12
N LEU A 598 -9.60 -19.43 9.17
CA LEU A 598 -8.91 -18.83 10.31
C LEU A 598 -9.86 -18.79 11.50
N MET A 599 -9.65 -19.66 12.48
CA MET A 599 -10.44 -19.74 13.70
C MET A 599 -9.93 -18.74 14.72
N ILE A 600 -10.67 -17.64 14.83
CA ILE A 600 -10.36 -16.54 15.75
C ILE A 600 -11.30 -16.58 16.94
N ASP A 601 -10.74 -16.73 18.15
CA ASP A 601 -11.49 -16.48 19.38
C ASP A 601 -11.52 -14.97 19.70
N PHE A 602 -12.54 -14.30 19.17
CA PHE A 602 -12.77 -12.86 19.39
C PHE A 602 -12.90 -12.44 20.86
N LYS A 603 -13.16 -13.38 21.79
CA LYS A 603 -13.21 -13.05 23.23
C LYS A 603 -11.82 -12.84 23.82
N LYS A 604 -10.80 -13.55 23.29
CA LYS A 604 -9.42 -13.52 23.78
C LYS A 604 -8.59 -12.40 23.16
N MET A 605 -8.94 -11.93 21.96
CA MET A 605 -8.21 -10.91 21.21
C MET A 605 -8.57 -9.47 21.59
N ILE A 606 -8.45 -9.14 22.88
CA ILE A 606 -8.86 -7.83 23.40
C ILE A 606 -7.98 -6.66 22.92
N HIS A 607 -6.76 -6.94 22.48
CA HIS A 607 -5.78 -5.96 22.00
C HIS A 607 -5.89 -5.64 20.51
N LEU A 608 -6.73 -6.39 19.78
CA LEU A 608 -6.84 -6.29 18.33
C LEU A 608 -7.41 -4.93 17.91
N ARG A 609 -6.70 -4.25 17.01
CA ARG A 609 -7.04 -2.92 16.46
C ARG A 609 -7.28 -2.97 14.94
N TYR A 610 -6.61 -3.86 14.23
CA TYR A 610 -6.79 -4.06 12.80
C TYR A 610 -7.03 -5.54 12.49
N LEU A 611 -8.14 -5.82 11.82
CA LEU A 611 -8.47 -7.15 11.33
C LEU A 611 -8.81 -7.07 9.85
N ARG A 612 -8.02 -7.76 9.02
CA ARG A 612 -8.35 -8.05 7.64
C ARG A 612 -8.37 -9.55 7.40
N ILE A 613 -9.48 -10.03 6.85
CA ILE A 613 -9.66 -11.42 6.44
C ILE A 613 -10.16 -11.42 5.00
N ASP A 614 -9.32 -11.90 4.08
CA ASP A 614 -9.64 -12.00 2.65
C ASP A 614 -10.05 -13.43 2.24
N ALA A 615 -10.68 -14.17 3.15
CA ALA A 615 -11.15 -15.54 2.91
C ALA A 615 -12.65 -15.58 2.64
N ARG A 616 -13.06 -16.30 1.59
CA ARG A 616 -14.47 -16.62 1.29
C ARG A 616 -14.95 -17.77 2.20
N ALA A 617 -16.24 -17.82 2.50
CA ALA A 617 -16.90 -18.80 3.39
C ALA A 617 -16.67 -18.62 4.92
N ILE A 618 -15.95 -17.60 5.38
CA ILE A 618 -15.91 -17.27 6.82
C ILE A 618 -17.14 -16.45 7.19
N SER A 619 -17.86 -16.92 8.21
CA SER A 619 -18.90 -16.14 8.88
C SER A 619 -18.32 -15.41 10.09
N ILE A 620 -18.55 -14.10 10.20
CA ILE A 620 -18.14 -13.31 11.36
C ILE A 620 -19.24 -13.41 12.44
N PRO A 621 -18.98 -14.11 13.56
CA PRO A 621 -19.98 -14.39 14.58
C PRO A 621 -20.29 -13.19 15.47
N ALA A 622 -21.37 -13.30 16.25
CA ALA A 622 -21.83 -12.33 17.23
C ALA A 622 -20.77 -11.95 18.29
N SER A 623 -19.77 -12.82 18.50
CA SER A 623 -18.65 -12.57 19.43
C SER A 623 -17.71 -11.46 18.97
N VAL A 624 -17.81 -10.98 17.72
CA VAL A 624 -17.05 -9.83 17.19
C VAL A 624 -17.20 -8.58 18.07
N ARG A 625 -18.34 -8.39 18.75
CA ARG A 625 -18.58 -7.30 19.71
C ARG A 625 -17.57 -7.20 20.86
N ASN A 626 -16.85 -8.29 21.13
CA ASN A 626 -15.85 -8.35 22.19
C ASN A 626 -14.54 -7.66 21.82
N LEU A 627 -14.32 -7.36 20.53
CA LEU A 627 -13.15 -6.64 20.02
C LEU A 627 -13.25 -5.14 20.31
N ARG A 628 -13.23 -4.75 21.59
CA ARG A 628 -13.50 -3.36 22.04
C ARG A 628 -12.51 -2.33 21.51
N ASN A 629 -11.31 -2.77 21.14
CA ASN A 629 -10.22 -1.94 20.63
C ASN A 629 -10.12 -1.91 19.11
N LEU A 630 -11.03 -2.58 18.39
CA LEU A 630 -10.97 -2.65 16.94
C LEU A 630 -11.25 -1.29 16.30
N GLU A 631 -10.32 -0.84 15.45
CA GLU A 631 -10.38 0.41 14.70
C GLU A 631 -10.66 0.15 13.21
N THR A 632 -10.12 -0.94 12.66
CA THR A 632 -10.34 -1.35 11.27
C THR A 632 -10.82 -2.79 11.17
N LEU A 633 -11.92 -2.99 10.44
CA LEU A 633 -12.45 -4.29 10.06
C LEU A 633 -12.62 -4.36 8.54
N ASP A 634 -11.79 -5.17 7.88
CA ASP A 634 -11.90 -5.50 6.45
C ASP A 634 -12.21 -6.98 6.28
N VAL A 635 -13.48 -7.29 6.04
CA VAL A 635 -13.99 -8.66 5.86
C VAL A 635 -14.78 -8.74 4.55
N ARG A 636 -14.28 -8.08 3.50
CA ARG A 636 -14.89 -8.14 2.16
C ARG A 636 -14.91 -9.56 1.56
N GLY A 637 -14.08 -10.47 2.08
CA GLY A 637 -14.12 -11.89 1.74
C GLY A 637 -15.26 -12.65 2.43
N ALA A 638 -15.69 -12.21 3.63
CA ALA A 638 -16.63 -12.94 4.46
C ALA A 638 -18.01 -13.10 3.82
N GLU A 639 -18.62 -14.27 4.01
CA GLU A 639 -19.94 -14.61 3.47
C GLU A 639 -21.07 -13.95 4.26
N MET A 640 -20.97 -14.01 5.58
CA MET A 640 -21.93 -13.43 6.51
C MET A 640 -21.23 -12.68 7.62
N VAL A 641 -21.81 -11.54 8.03
CA VAL A 641 -21.31 -10.72 9.13
C VAL A 641 -22.44 -10.43 10.10
N SER A 642 -22.25 -10.77 11.37
CA SER A 642 -23.23 -10.52 12.41
C SER A 642 -23.48 -9.03 12.63
N ASN A 643 -24.75 -8.67 12.88
CA ASN A 643 -25.15 -7.29 13.24
C ASN A 643 -24.52 -6.76 14.54
N GLU A 644 -23.86 -7.62 15.34
CA GLU A 644 -23.15 -7.19 16.54
C GLU A 644 -21.92 -6.30 16.24
N ILE A 645 -21.44 -6.21 14.99
CA ILE A 645 -20.36 -5.29 14.58
C ILE A 645 -20.67 -3.83 14.92
N TRP A 646 -21.94 -3.44 14.93
CA TRP A 646 -22.37 -2.06 15.21
C TRP A 646 -22.18 -1.66 16.68
N LYS A 647 -21.86 -2.62 17.56
CA LYS A 647 -21.55 -2.37 18.98
C LYS A 647 -20.08 -1.99 19.21
N LEU A 648 -19.24 -2.02 18.17
CA LEU A 648 -17.82 -1.67 18.22
C LEU A 648 -17.63 -0.15 18.32
N LYS A 649 -17.25 0.33 19.51
CA LYS A 649 -17.18 1.76 19.82
C LYS A 649 -15.97 2.49 19.21
N ARG A 650 -14.86 1.79 18.99
CA ARG A 650 -13.61 2.38 18.46
C ARG A 650 -13.45 2.21 16.95
N LEU A 651 -14.42 1.57 16.29
CA LEU A 651 -14.36 1.29 14.86
C LEU A 651 -14.40 2.57 14.02
N LYS A 652 -13.37 2.78 13.19
CA LYS A 652 -13.21 3.90 12.27
C LYS A 652 -13.39 3.49 10.82
N HIS A 653 -12.97 2.29 10.46
CA HIS A 653 -12.97 1.82 9.07
C HIS A 653 -13.64 0.45 8.95
N LEU A 654 -14.68 0.38 8.14
CA LEU A 654 -15.46 -0.84 7.91
C LEU A 654 -15.54 -1.13 6.42
N TYR A 655 -15.09 -2.31 6.01
CA TYR A 655 -15.18 -2.79 4.62
C TYR A 655 -15.81 -4.19 4.60
N ILE A 656 -17.02 -4.30 4.06
CA ILE A 656 -17.81 -5.53 4.12
C ILE A 656 -18.52 -5.80 2.79
N ARG A 657 -18.76 -7.09 2.49
CA ARG A 657 -19.45 -7.56 1.28
C ARG A 657 -20.88 -8.05 1.51
N ASN A 658 -21.23 -8.39 2.74
CA ASN A 658 -22.56 -8.84 3.11
C ASN A 658 -22.76 -8.67 4.63
N VAL A 659 -24.01 -8.49 5.07
CA VAL A 659 -24.39 -8.50 6.49
C VAL A 659 -25.61 -9.39 6.62
N GLU A 660 -25.72 -10.14 7.72
CA GLU A 660 -27.01 -10.73 8.09
C GLU A 660 -28.08 -9.65 8.01
N LYS A 661 -29.20 -9.91 7.28
CA LYS A 661 -30.34 -8.99 7.05
C LYS A 661 -30.28 -7.81 8.00
N ILE A 662 -30.06 -6.58 7.51
CA ILE A 662 -29.92 -5.38 8.34
C ILE A 662 -31.27 -5.14 9.02
N GLN A 663 -31.52 -5.86 10.12
CA GLN A 663 -32.70 -5.67 10.93
C GLN A 663 -32.55 -4.29 11.54
N VAL A 664 -33.61 -3.49 11.39
CA VAL A 664 -33.71 -2.14 11.95
C VAL A 664 -33.21 -2.17 13.40
N LEU A 665 -32.05 -1.56 13.64
CA LEU A 665 -31.45 -1.54 14.96
C LEU A 665 -32.38 -0.80 15.93
N PRO A 666 -32.61 -1.34 17.15
CA PRO A 666 -33.41 -0.67 18.16
C PRO A 666 -32.89 0.76 18.41
N LYS A 667 -33.80 1.73 18.61
CA LYS A 667 -33.46 3.16 18.80
C LYS A 667 -32.39 3.39 19.88
N SER A 668 -32.27 2.50 20.87
CA SER A 668 -31.28 2.53 21.95
C SER A 668 -29.83 2.26 21.51
N GLN A 669 -29.60 1.63 20.35
CA GLN A 669 -28.26 1.28 19.84
C GLN A 669 -27.67 2.32 18.87
N ARG A 670 -28.44 3.36 18.51
CA ARG A 670 -28.06 4.41 17.54
C ARG A 670 -26.92 5.33 18.00
N LYS A 671 -26.66 5.44 19.32
CA LYS A 671 -25.61 6.30 19.90
C LYS A 671 -24.17 5.76 19.75
N ILE A 672 -24.00 4.52 19.26
CA ILE A 672 -22.72 3.77 19.32
C ILE A 672 -21.87 3.93 18.02
N LYS A 673 -22.43 4.52 16.96
CA LYS A 673 -21.83 4.61 15.61
C LYS A 673 -20.91 5.82 15.39
N GLY A 674 -20.62 6.61 16.43
CA GLY A 674 -20.07 7.97 16.32
C GLY A 674 -18.66 8.11 15.76
N ASN A 675 -17.84 7.05 15.77
CA ASN A 675 -16.43 7.12 15.37
C ASN A 675 -16.14 6.66 13.93
N LEU A 676 -17.13 6.12 13.22
CA LEU A 676 -16.92 5.58 11.89
C LEU A 676 -16.59 6.70 10.89
N GLN A 677 -15.45 6.58 10.22
CA GLN A 677 -14.93 7.54 9.24
C GLN A 677 -14.99 7.02 7.80
N THR A 678 -14.88 5.71 7.61
CA THR A 678 -14.95 5.06 6.30
C THR A 678 -15.89 3.87 6.35
N LEU A 679 -16.85 3.84 5.43
CA LEU A 679 -17.77 2.73 5.21
C LEU A 679 -17.73 2.31 3.74
N LEU A 680 -17.28 1.08 3.49
CA LEU A 680 -17.50 0.39 2.23
C LEU A 680 -18.47 -0.76 2.48
N LEU A 681 -19.62 -0.65 1.84
CA LEU A 681 -20.69 -1.61 1.95
C LEU A 681 -21.03 -2.13 0.56
N ARG A 682 -20.87 -3.43 0.38
CA ARG A 682 -21.41 -4.16 -0.75
C ARG A 682 -22.59 -4.99 -0.25
N CYS A 683 -23.73 -4.93 -0.94
CA CYS A 683 -24.98 -5.57 -0.56
C CYS A 683 -25.63 -6.24 -1.78
N TYR A 684 -26.34 -7.35 -1.53
CA TYR A 684 -27.12 -8.04 -2.55
C TYR A 684 -28.43 -7.34 -2.88
N LYS A 685 -29.02 -6.61 -1.92
CA LYS A 685 -30.29 -5.91 -2.07
C LYS A 685 -30.10 -4.42 -1.79
N SER A 686 -30.70 -3.58 -2.63
CA SER A 686 -30.66 -2.12 -2.47
C SER A 686 -31.44 -1.62 -1.24
N GLU A 687 -32.52 -2.30 -0.86
CA GLU A 687 -33.34 -2.02 0.35
C GLU A 687 -32.51 -2.00 1.65
N ASP A 688 -31.54 -2.90 1.78
CA ASP A 688 -30.66 -2.98 2.95
C ASP A 688 -29.77 -1.73 3.07
N LEU A 689 -29.29 -1.19 1.94
CA LEU A 689 -28.52 0.06 1.90
C LEU A 689 -29.36 1.26 2.35
N VAL A 690 -30.60 1.34 1.82
CA VAL A 690 -31.52 2.43 2.10
C VAL A 690 -31.93 2.43 3.57
N SER A 691 -32.23 1.26 4.13
CA SER A 691 -32.60 1.13 5.54
C SER A 691 -31.49 1.55 6.49
N LEU A 692 -30.23 1.21 6.19
CA LEU A 692 -29.05 1.60 6.99
C LEU A 692 -28.86 3.13 6.98
N LEU A 693 -28.89 3.74 5.80
CA LEU A 693 -28.66 5.17 5.64
C LEU A 693 -29.81 6.03 6.20
N ASN A 694 -31.06 5.55 6.15
CA ASN A 694 -32.21 6.28 6.70
C ASN A 694 -32.30 6.24 8.23
N ASN A 695 -31.84 5.15 8.85
CA ASN A 695 -32.08 4.90 10.28
C ASN A 695 -30.90 5.25 11.19
N ASP A 696 -29.71 5.46 10.63
CA ASP A 696 -28.47 5.58 11.38
C ASP A 696 -27.71 6.87 11.09
N ILE A 697 -27.15 7.47 12.14
CA ILE A 697 -26.38 8.71 12.05
C ILE A 697 -24.90 8.35 12.12
N PHE A 698 -24.16 8.65 11.05
CA PHE A 698 -22.70 8.51 11.01
C PHE A 698 -22.04 9.90 11.00
N PRO A 699 -21.95 10.58 12.16
CA PRO A 699 -21.62 12.00 12.21
C PRO A 699 -20.18 12.31 11.80
N ARG A 700 -19.27 11.33 11.87
CA ARG A 700 -17.85 11.47 11.51
C ARG A 700 -17.50 10.82 10.17
N LEU A 701 -18.48 10.31 9.43
CA LEU A 701 -18.24 9.59 8.18
C LEU A 701 -17.69 10.54 7.11
N ARG A 702 -16.52 10.23 6.58
CA ARG A 702 -15.81 11.00 5.55
C ARG A 702 -15.85 10.34 4.18
N ASN A 703 -15.82 9.01 4.15
CA ASN A 703 -15.78 8.22 2.92
C ASN A 703 -16.90 7.18 2.93
N LEU A 704 -17.80 7.26 1.96
CA LEU A 704 -18.86 6.30 1.75
C LEU A 704 -18.71 5.63 0.38
N VAL A 705 -18.64 4.30 0.38
CA VAL A 705 -18.61 3.48 -0.83
C VAL A 705 -19.78 2.50 -0.77
N LEU A 706 -20.71 2.65 -1.71
CA LEU A 706 -21.87 1.80 -1.86
C LEU A 706 -21.69 0.92 -3.09
N PHE A 707 -22.05 -0.35 -2.98
CA PHE A 707 -22.05 -1.30 -4.08
C PHE A 707 -23.29 -2.17 -3.99
N SER A 708 -24.14 -2.11 -5.02
CA SER A 708 -25.28 -3.02 -5.16
C SER A 708 -24.93 -4.17 -6.11
N GLU A 709 -25.22 -5.41 -5.73
CA GLU A 709 -25.26 -6.54 -6.67
C GLU A 709 -26.64 -6.73 -7.32
N ASP A 710 -27.66 -5.97 -6.89
CA ASP A 710 -28.98 -5.95 -7.51
C ASP A 710 -28.95 -5.10 -8.80
N TYR A 711 -29.01 -5.77 -9.95
CA TYR A 711 -29.04 -5.14 -11.27
C TYR A 711 -30.46 -4.78 -11.75
N PHE A 712 -31.50 -5.22 -11.04
CA PHE A 712 -32.88 -5.13 -11.49
C PHE A 712 -33.71 -4.12 -10.68
N ARG A 713 -33.38 -3.89 -9.39
CA ARG A 713 -34.07 -2.92 -8.53
C ARG A 713 -33.17 -1.74 -8.16
N HIS A 714 -33.52 -0.57 -8.65
CA HIS A 714 -32.87 0.68 -8.31
C HIS A 714 -33.74 1.48 -7.35
N GLU A 715 -33.50 1.34 -6.06
CA GLU A 715 -34.09 2.28 -5.10
C GLU A 715 -33.34 3.62 -5.15
N PRO A 716 -34.05 4.75 -4.98
CA PRO A 716 -33.41 6.04 -4.88
C PRO A 716 -32.52 6.10 -3.64
N LEU A 717 -31.35 6.71 -3.81
CA LEU A 717 -30.44 6.96 -2.71
C LEU A 717 -31.16 7.83 -1.66
N PRO A 718 -31.13 7.46 -0.38
CA PRO A 718 -31.76 8.26 0.68
C PRO A 718 -30.99 9.57 0.89
N SER A 719 -31.59 10.47 1.66
CA SER A 719 -30.94 11.74 1.96
C SER A 719 -29.65 11.57 2.73
N LEU A 720 -28.56 12.16 2.23
CA LEU A 720 -27.23 12.13 2.82
C LEU A 720 -26.87 13.45 3.53
N ASN A 721 -27.78 14.43 3.56
CA ASN A 721 -27.55 15.74 4.17
C ASN A 721 -27.25 15.66 5.68
N HIS A 722 -27.69 14.59 6.34
CA HIS A 722 -27.44 14.30 7.76
C HIS A 722 -26.01 13.79 8.03
N LEU A 723 -25.15 13.68 7.00
CA LEU A 723 -23.75 13.28 7.10
C LEU A 723 -22.83 14.51 6.92
N PRO A 724 -22.64 15.34 7.97
CA PRO A 724 -22.03 16.67 7.82
C PRO A 724 -20.54 16.61 7.41
N ASN A 725 -19.86 15.51 7.68
CA ASN A 725 -18.43 15.35 7.42
C ASN A 725 -18.11 14.52 6.17
N LEU A 726 -19.11 14.21 5.33
CA LEU A 726 -18.90 13.36 4.15
C LEU A 726 -18.17 14.14 3.05
N HIS A 727 -16.97 13.69 2.68
CA HIS A 727 -16.12 14.33 1.67
C HIS A 727 -16.06 13.54 0.37
N SER A 728 -16.17 12.21 0.43
CA SER A 728 -16.09 11.32 -0.73
C SER A 728 -17.24 10.34 -0.77
N LEU A 729 -17.96 10.32 -1.89
CA LEU A 729 -19.04 9.37 -2.19
C LEU A 729 -18.67 8.56 -3.43
N LYS A 730 -18.74 7.23 -3.32
CA LYS A 730 -18.60 6.32 -4.45
C LYS A 730 -19.81 5.39 -4.52
N ILE A 731 -20.48 5.37 -5.65
CA ILE A 731 -21.64 4.50 -5.89
C ILE A 731 -21.29 3.56 -7.04
N ASN A 732 -21.45 2.25 -6.82
CA ASN A 732 -21.28 1.22 -7.82
C ASN A 732 -22.60 0.48 -8.05
N ASN A 733 -22.99 0.33 -9.32
CA ASN A 733 -24.23 -0.27 -9.80
C ASN A 733 -25.46 0.52 -9.31
N SER A 734 -26.18 1.08 -10.27
CA SER A 734 -27.10 2.21 -10.15
C SER A 734 -28.03 2.14 -8.93
N GLN A 735 -27.78 2.97 -7.93
CA GLN A 735 -28.87 3.58 -7.19
C GLN A 735 -29.32 4.81 -7.98
N GLU A 736 -30.61 5.11 -7.97
CA GLU A 736 -31.09 6.35 -8.58
C GLU A 736 -30.57 7.52 -7.73
N LEU A 737 -29.79 8.41 -8.36
CA LEU A 737 -29.31 9.61 -7.67
C LEU A 737 -30.50 10.47 -7.28
N PRO A 738 -30.48 11.18 -6.14
CA PRO A 738 -31.54 12.10 -5.79
C PRO A 738 -31.66 13.23 -6.83
N SER A 739 -32.88 13.68 -7.07
CA SER A 739 -33.17 14.78 -8.00
C SER A 739 -32.90 16.17 -7.40
N ASP A 740 -32.80 16.28 -6.07
CA ASP A 740 -32.53 17.52 -5.34
C ASP A 740 -31.09 17.57 -4.78
N ALA A 741 -30.40 18.68 -5.00
CA ALA A 741 -29.01 18.89 -4.59
C ALA A 741 -28.88 19.02 -3.08
N ASN A 742 -29.93 19.48 -2.39
CA ASN A 742 -29.96 19.62 -0.93
C ASN A 742 -29.93 18.28 -0.18
N VAL A 743 -30.10 17.18 -0.92
CA VAL A 743 -30.02 15.80 -0.43
C VAL A 743 -28.55 15.38 -0.23
N PHE A 744 -27.61 16.06 -0.88
CA PHE A 744 -26.17 15.85 -0.68
C PHE A 744 -25.62 16.77 0.41
N PRO A 745 -24.60 16.32 1.16
CA PRO A 745 -23.95 17.16 2.16
C PRO A 745 -23.08 18.25 1.49
N SER A 746 -23.05 19.43 2.10
CA SER A 746 -22.34 20.61 1.58
C SER A 746 -20.82 20.45 1.49
N ASN A 747 -20.23 19.53 2.24
CA ASN A 747 -18.79 19.27 2.30
C ASN A 747 -18.30 18.22 1.29
N LEU A 748 -19.19 17.73 0.41
CA LEU A 748 -18.87 16.69 -0.55
C LEU A 748 -17.95 17.23 -1.66
N THR A 749 -16.68 16.80 -1.64
CA THR A 749 -15.65 17.26 -2.60
C THR A 749 -15.37 16.26 -3.70
N LYS A 750 -15.77 14.99 -3.54
CA LYS A 750 -15.50 13.92 -4.50
C LYS A 750 -16.68 13.00 -4.70
N ILE A 751 -17.03 12.79 -5.96
CA ILE A 751 -18.03 11.80 -6.39
C ILE A 751 -17.40 10.85 -7.41
N THR A 752 -17.65 9.55 -7.23
CA THR A 752 -17.33 8.51 -8.21
C THR A 752 -18.55 7.67 -8.49
N LEU A 753 -19.02 7.70 -9.73
CA LEU A 753 -20.15 6.91 -10.19
C LEU A 753 -19.62 5.80 -11.10
N HIS A 754 -19.97 4.56 -10.79
CA HIS A 754 -19.59 3.39 -11.54
C HIS A 754 -20.83 2.54 -11.81
N GLY A 755 -21.09 2.14 -13.06
CA GLY A 755 -22.27 1.30 -13.30
C GLY A 755 -22.50 0.91 -14.76
N PHE A 756 -23.27 -0.17 -14.92
CA PHE A 756 -23.84 -0.61 -16.18
C PHE A 756 -25.28 -0.12 -16.22
N MET A 757 -25.60 0.80 -17.13
CA MET A 757 -26.94 1.37 -17.22
C MET A 757 -27.78 0.64 -18.26
N GLN A 758 -28.98 0.22 -17.85
CA GLN A 758 -30.02 -0.18 -18.81
C GLN A 758 -30.52 1.06 -19.58
N PRO A 759 -30.91 0.92 -20.86
CA PRO A 759 -31.28 2.06 -21.72
C PRO A 759 -32.37 2.97 -21.13
N GLY A 760 -33.34 2.43 -20.39
CA GLY A 760 -34.45 3.19 -19.80
C GLY A 760 -34.05 4.15 -18.66
N ASN A 761 -32.92 3.92 -18.00
CA ASN A 761 -32.50 4.70 -16.82
C ASN A 761 -31.52 5.82 -17.16
N VAL A 762 -31.05 5.90 -18.41
CA VAL A 762 -30.07 6.89 -18.86
C VAL A 762 -30.62 8.31 -18.75
N LEU A 763 -31.88 8.54 -19.10
CA LEU A 763 -32.52 9.87 -19.01
C LEU A 763 -32.64 10.35 -17.57
N ILE A 764 -33.00 9.45 -16.65
CA ILE A 764 -33.08 9.74 -15.21
C ILE A 764 -31.69 10.11 -14.68
N PHE A 765 -30.67 9.34 -15.05
CA PHE A 765 -29.29 9.65 -14.68
C PHE A 765 -28.83 11.01 -15.21
N LEU A 766 -29.08 11.32 -16.48
CA LEU A 766 -28.72 12.63 -17.05
C LEU A 766 -29.45 13.77 -16.35
N LYS A 767 -30.73 13.59 -16.01
CA LYS A 767 -31.49 14.56 -15.23
C LYS A 767 -30.85 14.78 -13.85
N ASN A 768 -30.48 13.71 -13.15
CA ASN A 768 -29.91 13.80 -11.81
C ASN A 768 -28.42 14.23 -11.85
N MET A 769 -27.74 14.11 -12.99
CA MET A 769 -26.41 14.67 -13.18
C MET A 769 -26.41 16.20 -13.17
N LYS A 770 -27.50 16.86 -13.58
CA LYS A 770 -27.66 18.32 -13.42
C LYS A 770 -27.65 18.70 -11.94
N THR A 771 -28.29 17.89 -11.10
CA THR A 771 -28.27 18.03 -9.63
C THR A 771 -26.85 17.93 -9.08
N VAL A 772 -26.06 16.97 -9.55
CA VAL A 772 -24.63 16.85 -9.19
C VAL A 772 -23.82 18.07 -9.67
N GLY A 773 -24.18 18.63 -10.83
CA GLY A 773 -23.61 19.86 -11.38
C GLY A 773 -23.79 21.10 -10.49
N GLN A 774 -24.83 21.13 -9.65
CA GLN A 774 -25.11 22.25 -8.75
C GLN A 774 -24.29 22.23 -7.45
N LEU A 775 -23.53 21.15 -7.20
CA LEU A 775 -22.78 20.99 -5.94
C LEU A 775 -21.59 21.97 -5.88
N ALA A 776 -21.73 23.01 -5.06
CA ALA A 776 -20.76 24.09 -4.94
C ALA A 776 -19.37 23.66 -4.45
N SER A 777 -19.27 22.57 -3.69
CA SER A 777 -18.01 22.08 -3.09
C SER A 777 -17.32 20.97 -3.89
N LEU A 778 -17.95 20.47 -4.97
CA LEU A 778 -17.44 19.33 -5.72
C LEU A 778 -16.17 19.70 -6.50
N GLN A 779 -15.07 19.03 -6.19
CA GLN A 779 -13.75 19.26 -6.81
C GLN A 779 -13.33 18.10 -7.72
N ILE A 780 -13.83 16.88 -7.49
CA ILE A 780 -13.44 15.68 -8.24
C ILE A 780 -14.70 14.90 -8.64
N LEU A 781 -14.87 14.71 -9.95
CA LEU A 781 -15.93 13.89 -10.51
C LEU A 781 -15.33 12.78 -11.37
N LYS A 782 -15.73 11.54 -11.08
CA LYS A 782 -15.36 10.36 -11.88
C LYS A 782 -16.60 9.65 -12.36
N LEU A 783 -16.77 9.59 -13.67
CA LEU A 783 -17.84 8.86 -14.33
C LEU A 783 -17.25 7.62 -15.00
N LYS A 784 -17.66 6.46 -14.52
CA LYS A 784 -17.28 5.14 -15.04
C LYS A 784 -18.54 4.38 -15.44
N VAL A 785 -19.31 4.96 -16.36
CA VAL A 785 -20.68 4.55 -16.66
C VAL A 785 -20.84 4.30 -18.15
N ASP A 786 -21.49 3.20 -18.49
CA ASP A 786 -21.79 2.88 -19.89
C ASP A 786 -23.04 3.63 -20.36
N ILE A 787 -22.86 4.85 -20.85
CA ILE A 787 -23.92 5.72 -21.40
C ILE A 787 -23.82 5.75 -22.92
N ARG A 788 -24.95 5.59 -23.63
CA ARG A 788 -25.05 5.60 -25.11
C ARG A 788 -25.70 6.86 -25.68
N THR A 789 -25.64 7.96 -24.95
CA THR A 789 -26.26 9.25 -25.32
C THR A 789 -25.24 10.36 -25.20
N ASP A 790 -25.61 11.55 -25.67
CA ASP A 790 -24.79 12.74 -25.55
C ASP A 790 -24.64 13.17 -24.09
N PHE A 791 -23.49 13.75 -23.76
CA PHE A 791 -23.19 14.26 -22.43
C PHE A 791 -23.11 15.78 -22.50
N ASN A 792 -24.10 16.46 -21.94
CA ASN A 792 -24.21 17.92 -22.01
C ASN A 792 -24.04 18.51 -20.62
N VAL A 793 -23.22 19.56 -20.51
CA VAL A 793 -22.98 20.29 -19.26
C VAL A 793 -23.44 21.73 -19.44
N GLY A 794 -24.42 22.12 -18.62
CA GLY A 794 -25.07 23.44 -18.70
C GLY A 794 -24.24 24.58 -18.09
N ALA A 795 -24.58 25.81 -18.43
CA ALA A 795 -23.91 27.01 -17.93
C ALA A 795 -23.95 27.08 -16.39
N GLY A 796 -22.79 27.35 -15.77
CA GLY A 796 -22.65 27.44 -14.32
C GLY A 796 -22.61 26.10 -13.58
N GLU A 797 -22.74 24.97 -14.28
CA GLU A 797 -22.56 23.65 -13.66
C GLU A 797 -21.08 23.41 -13.30
N PHE A 798 -20.87 22.68 -12.21
CA PHE A 798 -19.57 22.27 -11.69
C PHE A 798 -18.63 23.44 -11.35
N PRO A 799 -19.05 24.40 -10.50
CA PRO A 799 -18.36 25.68 -10.32
C PRO A 799 -16.95 25.58 -9.71
N ARG A 800 -16.63 24.49 -8.99
CA ARG A 800 -15.31 24.28 -8.35
C ARG A 800 -14.62 22.99 -8.80
N LEU A 801 -15.09 22.37 -9.88
CA LEU A 801 -14.55 21.09 -10.34
C LEU A 801 -13.12 21.27 -10.87
N LYS A 802 -12.16 20.58 -10.26
CA LYS A 802 -10.74 20.60 -10.62
C LYS A 802 -10.32 19.38 -11.43
N VAL A 803 -10.94 18.22 -11.18
CA VAL A 803 -10.61 16.96 -11.86
C VAL A 803 -11.86 16.30 -12.39
N PHE A 804 -11.89 16.06 -13.70
CA PHE A 804 -12.94 15.32 -14.37
C PHE A 804 -12.37 14.06 -15.02
N GLN A 805 -12.90 12.90 -14.65
CA GLN A 805 -12.54 11.61 -15.26
C GLN A 805 -13.77 10.98 -15.91
N MET A 806 -13.69 10.72 -17.21
CA MET A 806 -14.65 9.96 -18.00
C MET A 806 -14.00 8.62 -18.39
N SER A 807 -14.67 7.51 -18.08
CA SER A 807 -14.13 6.17 -18.34
C SER A 807 -15.21 5.22 -18.85
N LYS A 808 -14.92 4.47 -19.94
CA LYS A 808 -15.82 3.47 -20.53
C LYS A 808 -17.19 4.02 -20.95
N MET A 809 -17.27 5.29 -21.30
CA MET A 809 -18.50 5.94 -21.76
C MET A 809 -18.60 5.80 -23.29
N ARG A 810 -19.79 5.41 -23.79
CA ARG A 810 -20.07 5.33 -25.24
C ARG A 810 -20.80 6.58 -25.75
N VAL A 811 -20.36 7.73 -25.24
CA VAL A 811 -20.84 9.05 -25.63
C VAL A 811 -20.33 9.38 -27.03
N ARG A 812 -21.20 9.89 -27.91
CA ARG A 812 -20.80 10.35 -29.26
C ARG A 812 -20.39 11.81 -29.26
N SER A 813 -21.26 12.66 -28.69
CA SER A 813 -20.98 14.10 -28.54
C SER A 813 -20.96 14.52 -27.07
N TRP A 814 -20.02 15.42 -26.77
CA TRP A 814 -19.92 16.10 -25.49
C TRP A 814 -19.99 17.61 -25.76
N THR A 815 -20.91 18.30 -25.09
CA THR A 815 -21.05 19.76 -25.19
C THR A 815 -20.83 20.43 -23.84
N LEU A 816 -20.23 21.63 -23.88
CA LEU A 816 -19.94 22.45 -22.71
C LEU A 816 -20.47 23.87 -22.95
N GLU A 817 -21.51 24.30 -22.22
CA GLU A 817 -21.99 25.68 -22.31
C GLU A 817 -20.99 26.67 -21.70
N LYS A 818 -21.02 27.92 -22.17
CA LYS A 818 -20.14 28.98 -21.70
C LYS A 818 -20.25 29.16 -20.17
N GLY A 819 -19.13 29.05 -19.48
CA GLY A 819 -19.05 29.21 -18.02
C GLY A 819 -19.23 27.92 -17.22
N ALA A 820 -19.38 26.76 -17.87
CA ALA A 820 -19.34 25.47 -17.20
C ALA A 820 -17.91 25.04 -16.84
N MET A 821 -17.74 24.31 -15.73
CA MET A 821 -16.45 23.79 -15.25
C MET A 821 -15.29 24.82 -15.20
N PRO A 822 -15.48 26.03 -14.67
CA PRO A 822 -14.53 27.15 -14.82
C PRO A 822 -13.18 26.92 -14.11
N CYS A 823 -13.09 25.96 -13.18
CA CYS A 823 -11.89 25.65 -12.41
C CYS A 823 -11.19 24.36 -12.84
N LEU A 824 -11.55 23.77 -13.99
CA LEU A 824 -11.03 22.47 -14.40
C LEU A 824 -9.51 22.54 -14.62
N GLN A 825 -8.77 21.63 -13.99
CA GLN A 825 -7.32 21.54 -14.08
C GLN A 825 -6.88 20.28 -14.83
N ASN A 826 -7.51 19.14 -14.51
CA ASN A 826 -7.12 17.84 -15.06
C ASN A 826 -8.33 17.13 -15.68
N LEU A 827 -8.21 16.78 -16.96
CA LEU A 827 -9.18 15.99 -17.71
C LEU A 827 -8.59 14.62 -18.03
N VAL A 828 -9.29 13.56 -17.65
CA VAL A 828 -8.87 12.17 -17.91
C VAL A 828 -9.97 11.43 -18.66
N ILE A 829 -9.70 11.01 -19.89
CA ILE A 829 -10.61 10.24 -20.74
C ILE A 829 -10.00 8.86 -20.97
N GLU A 830 -10.70 7.81 -20.55
CA GLU A 830 -10.21 6.42 -20.62
C GLU A 830 -11.24 5.52 -21.31
N ASN A 831 -10.85 4.78 -22.35
CA ASN A 831 -11.71 3.80 -23.02
C ASN A 831 -13.06 4.37 -23.50
N CYS A 832 -13.07 5.57 -24.06
CA CYS A 832 -14.28 6.20 -24.62
C CYS A 832 -14.16 6.22 -26.15
N ASP A 833 -14.34 5.05 -26.76
CA ASP A 833 -14.05 4.76 -28.17
C ASP A 833 -15.03 5.43 -29.15
N LYS A 834 -16.19 5.88 -28.66
CA LYS A 834 -17.23 6.55 -29.44
C LYS A 834 -17.14 8.07 -29.43
N LEU A 835 -16.33 8.64 -28.56
CA LEU A 835 -16.18 10.08 -28.47
C LEU A 835 -15.35 10.57 -29.65
N GLU A 836 -15.96 11.35 -30.53
CA GLU A 836 -15.30 11.85 -31.74
C GLU A 836 -14.65 13.22 -31.53
N GLU A 837 -15.20 14.04 -30.63
CA GLU A 837 -14.78 15.42 -30.40
C GLU A 837 -14.78 15.77 -28.91
N ILE A 838 -13.94 16.74 -28.54
CA ILE A 838 -13.91 17.37 -27.20
C ILE A 838 -14.34 18.83 -27.38
N PRO A 839 -15.19 19.38 -26.49
CA PRO A 839 -15.65 20.78 -26.56
C PRO A 839 -14.50 21.77 -26.72
N GLU A 840 -14.62 22.71 -27.68
CA GLU A 840 -13.60 23.72 -27.93
C GLU A 840 -13.44 24.68 -26.74
N GLU A 841 -14.52 24.88 -25.99
CA GLU A 841 -14.59 25.73 -24.81
C GLU A 841 -13.58 25.31 -23.73
N LEU A 842 -13.22 24.02 -23.66
CA LEU A 842 -12.22 23.53 -22.69
C LEU A 842 -10.83 24.12 -22.94
N TRP A 843 -10.46 24.34 -24.20
CA TRP A 843 -9.16 24.92 -24.57
C TRP A 843 -9.08 26.41 -24.28
N SER A 844 -10.21 27.06 -23.99
CA SER A 844 -10.27 28.45 -23.54
C SER A 844 -10.04 28.61 -22.02
N LEU A 845 -10.05 27.52 -21.25
CA LEU A 845 -9.86 27.55 -19.80
C LEU A 845 -8.40 27.84 -19.44
N THR A 846 -8.16 28.92 -18.69
CA THR A 846 -6.83 29.28 -18.19
C THR A 846 -6.33 28.36 -17.08
N THR A 847 -7.23 27.62 -16.44
CA THR A 847 -6.90 26.72 -15.33
C THR A 847 -6.48 25.32 -15.79
N LEU A 848 -6.74 24.95 -17.05
CA LEU A 848 -6.51 23.60 -17.57
C LEU A 848 -5.01 23.35 -17.70
N ARG A 849 -4.52 22.34 -16.97
CA ARG A 849 -3.09 21.98 -16.89
C ARG A 849 -2.77 20.69 -17.61
N GLU A 850 -3.68 19.72 -17.58
CA GLU A 850 -3.40 18.39 -18.10
C GLU A 850 -4.64 17.76 -18.73
N VAL A 851 -4.47 17.22 -19.94
CA VAL A 851 -5.46 16.41 -20.63
C VAL A 851 -4.85 15.05 -20.95
N GLN A 852 -5.37 13.99 -20.36
CA GLN A 852 -4.93 12.62 -20.58
C GLN A 852 -6.01 11.84 -21.33
N LEU A 853 -5.65 11.26 -22.47
CA LEU A 853 -6.48 10.32 -23.21
C LEU A 853 -5.83 8.94 -23.24
N SER A 854 -6.62 7.93 -22.88
CA SER A 854 -6.26 6.52 -22.95
C SER A 854 -7.31 5.78 -23.79
N ASN A 855 -6.92 5.07 -24.85
CA ASN A 855 -7.86 4.36 -25.74
C ASN A 855 -8.96 5.27 -26.31
N ALA A 856 -8.54 6.41 -26.86
CA ALA A 856 -9.43 7.31 -27.59
C ALA A 856 -9.76 6.79 -28.98
N ASN A 857 -10.84 7.29 -29.57
CA ASN A 857 -11.12 7.13 -30.99
C ASN A 857 -9.93 7.68 -31.82
N LYS A 858 -9.52 6.97 -32.87
CA LYS A 858 -8.42 7.39 -33.75
C LYS A 858 -8.62 8.79 -34.32
N ARG A 859 -9.84 9.12 -34.75
CA ARG A 859 -10.22 10.44 -35.28
C ARG A 859 -10.03 11.55 -34.24
N LEU A 860 -10.41 11.28 -33.00
CA LEU A 860 -10.19 12.22 -31.88
C LEU A 860 -8.71 12.39 -31.58
N ALA A 861 -7.96 11.28 -31.50
CA ALA A 861 -6.52 11.31 -31.24
C ALA A 861 -5.76 12.10 -32.31
N ASP A 862 -6.07 11.87 -33.59
CA ASP A 862 -5.44 12.56 -34.72
C ASP A 862 -5.73 14.07 -34.69
N ARG A 863 -6.97 14.47 -34.37
CA ARG A 863 -7.33 15.89 -34.21
C ARG A 863 -6.60 16.55 -33.04
N LEU A 864 -6.51 15.87 -31.90
CA LEU A 864 -5.85 16.46 -30.71
C LEU A 864 -4.34 16.62 -30.90
N ARG A 865 -3.71 15.83 -31.78
CA ARG A 865 -2.30 16.01 -32.15
C ARG A 865 -2.06 17.33 -32.91
N SER A 866 -3.08 17.88 -33.58
CA SER A 866 -2.98 19.15 -34.30
C SER A 866 -3.55 20.36 -33.54
N VAL A 867 -4.03 20.18 -32.30
CA VAL A 867 -4.53 21.29 -31.47
C VAL A 867 -3.38 22.08 -30.88
N GLU A 868 -3.40 23.41 -31.05
CA GLU A 868 -2.51 24.32 -30.34
C GLU A 868 -2.90 24.41 -28.86
N LEU A 869 -2.04 23.87 -27.99
CA LEU A 869 -2.24 23.90 -26.54
C LEU A 869 -1.90 25.29 -26.00
N LYS A 870 -2.89 25.97 -25.42
CA LYS A 870 -2.70 27.28 -24.75
C LYS A 870 -2.26 27.08 -23.29
N ASN A 871 -1.61 28.09 -22.72
CA ASN A 871 -1.29 28.20 -21.28
C ASN A 871 -0.43 27.06 -20.68
N GLY A 872 0.39 26.39 -21.48
CA GLY A 872 1.27 25.31 -21.00
C GLY A 872 0.54 24.03 -20.60
N CYS A 873 -0.70 23.84 -21.07
CA CYS A 873 -1.45 22.61 -20.86
C CYS A 873 -0.73 21.40 -21.49
N LYS A 874 -0.54 20.33 -20.72
CA LYS A 874 0.10 19.09 -21.16
C LYS A 874 -0.93 18.11 -21.73
N LEU A 875 -0.74 17.68 -22.98
CA LEU A 875 -1.53 16.61 -23.59
C LEU A 875 -0.78 15.27 -23.50
N ILE A 876 -1.44 14.24 -22.97
CA ILE A 876 -0.90 12.88 -22.87
C ILE A 876 -1.84 11.95 -23.63
N LEU A 877 -1.37 11.45 -24.78
CA LEU A 877 -2.07 10.42 -25.55
C LEU A 877 -1.43 9.06 -25.26
N SER A 878 -2.23 8.11 -24.82
CA SER A 878 -1.79 6.74 -24.54
C SER A 878 -2.72 5.73 -25.20
N GLU A 879 -2.14 4.80 -25.95
CA GLU A 879 -2.88 3.66 -26.52
C GLU A 879 -2.57 2.41 -25.68
N LEU A 880 -3.59 1.85 -25.04
CA LEU A 880 -3.59 0.44 -24.66
C LEU A 880 -4.03 -0.31 -25.93
N SER A 881 -3.06 -0.96 -26.57
CA SER A 881 -3.20 -2.00 -27.61
C SER A 881 -4.60 -2.19 -28.24
N PRO A 882 -4.76 -2.04 -29.57
CA PRO A 882 -6.06 -2.02 -30.23
C PRO A 882 -6.81 -3.35 -30.05
N LYS A 883 -7.92 -3.31 -29.31
CA LYS A 883 -8.91 -4.38 -29.28
C LYS A 883 -9.67 -4.40 -30.62
N LYS A 884 -9.40 -5.40 -31.48
CA LYS A 884 -10.30 -5.74 -32.58
C LYS A 884 -11.63 -6.22 -31.99
N ARG A 885 -12.74 -5.70 -32.53
CA ARG A 885 -14.10 -6.16 -32.23
C ARG A 885 -14.25 -7.65 -32.56
N ILE A 886 -14.82 -8.41 -31.64
CA ILE A 886 -15.71 -9.53 -31.96
C ILE A 886 -17.02 -9.24 -31.23
#